data_AF-A0AAD9F348-F1
#
_entry.id   AF-A0AAD9F348-F1
#
_cell.length_a   1.000
_cell.length_b   1.000
_cell.length_c   1.000
_cell.angle_alpha   90.00
_cell.angle_beta   90.00
_cell.angle_gamma   90.00
#
_symmetry.space_group_name_H-M   'P 1'
#
loop_
_entity.id
_entity.type
_entity.pdbx_description
1 polymer ?
#
loop_
_entity_poly.entity_id
_entity_poly.type
_entity_poly.pdbx_seq_one_letter_code
_entity_poly.pdbx_strand_id
1 'polypeptide(L)'
;GWLPGEFRYHVCQYEEVVSLGDHTLRLDVHTVEQVKEHNHNLFVADAIRHRDVGEKANNILTGLFEIGHTPTSALAVLKHDLQMEYGQRYVYVSANREICPDLPYVQRLFHKVCREEYGTQTGPTMLAALKLQVEIYNNKCNDTCALLGTTSQGAPLVVVCSPLMKKVHQLKHSGELCFIDSSGNMDRENCRVFLLLTHSCAGGLPLGILLCQSEDEQTIAQGLEQLKQVVGEKGFAGRGHEGPQLVITDDCRAERGALRKAFPKATLLLCSFHLLQAVWRWLWSKESGVTHGDRPALFAIVKEMLYCQEIGSVDRLYSEARGHPVAASYEKFLRHLDRLYARRERWALSYRGSFLTRGNNTNNFAEAAMRVLKDKILQRTKAFNLPQLFDLLTSRLETYYEARIVDVALGRWESFQRAKFLPKMATLQHRIFSRLRTRRQTGAPCKHQAAVMKNDSCLSHSFLPINPEMRAELMKLTSAGTHEPSTTHQEQQDEGVLTEQAQPSRSVTGDRPQEDIASDDVSLVDNMMEEMKSRCQDPHFTAGLLAMAKQYNVLRSNPSKLLSAFHSFGKSGSLTSKRAAILRRAARRQGPMIGCQPTAVARRKSGAGSRRRLFSGRPVKQHSLSLAVVLNTSHSKKH
;
A
#
# COMPACT_ATOMS: atom_id res chain seq x y z
N GLY A 1 5.71 30.12 34.76
CA GLY A 1 4.64 30.09 35.78
C GLY A 1 3.51 30.92 35.26
N TRP A 2 2.31 30.34 35.16
CA TRP A 2 1.10 31.09 34.86
C TRP A 2 0.63 31.71 36.18
N LEU A 3 0.66 33.03 36.30
CA LEU A 3 -0.12 33.71 37.34
C LEU A 3 -1.56 33.79 36.85
N PRO A 4 -2.57 33.51 37.69
CA PRO A 4 -3.96 33.79 37.35
C PRO A 4 -4.09 35.29 37.10
N GLY A 5 -4.94 35.71 36.15
CA GLY A 5 -5.29 37.11 36.01
C GLY A 5 -5.79 37.66 37.35
N GLU A 6 -5.38 38.89 37.71
CA GLU A 6 -5.94 39.55 38.88
C GLU A 6 -7.44 39.76 38.62
N PHE A 7 -8.27 38.99 39.33
CA PHE A 7 -9.69 39.31 39.40
C PHE A 7 -9.82 40.50 40.34
N ARG A 8 -10.06 41.69 39.78
CA ARG A 8 -10.55 42.82 40.58
C ARG A 8 -12.04 42.63 40.78
N TYR A 9 -12.41 42.36 42.03
CA TYR A 9 -13.79 42.37 42.45
C TYR A 9 -14.14 43.81 42.85
N HIS A 10 -14.97 44.47 42.05
CA HIS A 10 -15.61 45.71 42.48
C HIS A 10 -16.84 45.32 43.30
N VAL A 11 -16.80 45.60 44.60
CA VAL A 11 -17.97 45.47 45.47
C VAL A 11 -18.70 46.81 45.42
N CYS A 12 -19.81 46.87 44.68
CA CYS A 12 -20.74 47.98 44.82
C CYS A 12 -21.63 47.68 46.03
N GLN A 13 -21.55 48.55 47.03
CA GLN A 13 -22.46 48.53 48.18
C GLN A 13 -23.57 49.55 47.93
N TYR A 14 -24.82 49.11 48.05
CA TYR A 14 -25.95 50.00 48.20
C TYR A 14 -26.92 49.39 49.23
N GLU A 15 -27.36 50.22 50.18
CA GLU A 15 -28.33 49.82 51.19
C GLU A 15 -29.73 49.84 50.54
N GLU A 16 -30.39 48.68 50.48
CA GLU A 16 -31.81 48.62 50.19
C GLU A 16 -32.59 48.55 51.50
N VAL A 17 -33.37 49.60 51.79
CA VAL A 17 -34.25 49.65 52.95
C VAL A 17 -35.63 49.19 52.53
N VAL A 18 -36.05 48.02 53.01
CA VAL A 18 -37.39 47.49 52.73
C VAL A 18 -38.22 47.58 54.00
N SER A 19 -39.28 48.40 53.95
CA SER A 19 -40.22 48.57 55.06
C SER A 19 -41.41 47.62 54.89
N LEU A 20 -41.61 46.74 55.86
CA LEU A 20 -42.76 45.82 55.94
C LEU A 20 -43.48 46.06 57.27
N GLY A 21 -44.44 46.98 57.27
CA GLY A 21 -45.17 47.39 58.48
C GLY A 21 -44.28 48.15 59.48
N ASP A 22 -44.45 47.88 60.78
CA ASP A 22 -43.77 48.60 61.87
C ASP A 22 -42.30 48.16 62.10
N HIS A 23 -41.73 47.38 61.19
CA HIS A 23 -40.34 46.94 61.26
C HIS A 23 -39.58 47.29 59.98
N THR A 24 -38.42 47.92 60.14
CA THR A 24 -37.51 48.24 59.05
C THR A 24 -36.40 47.20 59.01
N LEU A 25 -36.26 46.49 57.89
CA LEU A 25 -35.13 45.59 57.63
C LEU A 25 -34.16 46.28 56.66
N ARG A 26 -32.90 46.40 57.07
CA ARG A 26 -31.80 46.82 56.19
C ARG A 26 -31.13 45.58 55.62
N LEU A 27 -31.12 45.46 54.31
CA LEU A 27 -30.41 44.40 53.59
C LEU A 27 -29.18 45.00 52.92
N ASP A 28 -28.01 44.55 53.36
CA ASP A 28 -26.75 44.80 52.66
C ASP A 28 -26.66 43.84 51.47
N VAL A 29 -26.89 44.36 50.26
CA VAL A 29 -26.73 43.60 49.02
C VAL A 29 -25.36 43.90 48.45
N HIS A 30 -24.55 42.86 48.26
CA HIS A 30 -23.24 42.95 47.62
C HIS A 30 -23.30 42.37 46.21
N THR A 31 -23.28 43.24 45.20
CA THR A 31 -23.16 42.84 43.79
C THR A 31 -21.68 42.85 43.42
N VAL A 32 -21.18 41.69 43.00
CA VAL A 32 -19.78 41.51 42.61
C VAL A 32 -19.69 41.54 41.08
N GLU A 33 -19.14 42.61 40.52
CA GLU A 33 -18.91 42.73 39.09
C GLU A 33 -17.50 42.21 38.75
N GLN A 34 -17.41 41.16 37.93
CA GLN A 34 -16.13 40.54 37.55
C GLN A 34 -15.60 41.18 36.26
N VAL A 35 -14.67 42.13 36.39
CA VAL A 35 -14.01 42.76 35.24
C VAL A 35 -12.76 41.95 34.85
N LYS A 36 -12.70 41.49 33.60
CA LYS A 36 -11.65 40.58 33.11
C LYS A 36 -10.50 41.37 32.47
N GLU A 37 -9.67 42.02 33.28
CA GLU A 37 -8.46 42.70 32.80
C GLU A 37 -7.30 41.70 32.67
N HIS A 38 -6.86 41.45 31.43
CA HIS A 38 -5.72 40.58 31.17
C HIS A 38 -4.41 41.37 31.31
N ASN A 39 -3.51 40.93 32.20
CA ASN A 39 -2.19 41.54 32.43
C ASN A 39 -1.13 41.23 31.36
N HIS A 40 -1.56 40.72 30.20
CA HIS A 40 -0.69 40.34 29.09
C HIS A 40 -1.35 40.69 27.75
N ASN A 41 -0.53 40.89 26.72
CA ASN A 41 -1.03 41.19 25.37
C ASN A 41 -1.75 39.97 24.77
N LEU A 42 -3.05 40.08 24.49
CA LEU A 42 -3.89 39.03 23.92
C LEU A 42 -3.69 38.81 22.41
N PHE A 43 -2.94 39.70 21.75
CA PHE A 43 -2.71 39.68 20.30
C PHE A 43 -1.36 39.06 19.91
N VAL A 44 -0.61 38.52 20.87
CA VAL A 44 0.63 37.79 20.59
C VAL A 44 0.35 36.33 20.26
N ALA A 45 1.22 35.73 19.44
CA ALA A 45 1.12 34.33 19.00
C ALA A 45 0.88 33.34 20.16
N ASP A 46 1.51 33.57 21.31
CA ASP A 46 1.37 32.72 22.50
C ASP A 46 0.02 32.83 23.21
N ALA A 47 -0.70 33.95 23.05
CA ALA A 47 -2.05 34.11 23.58
C ALA A 47 -3.10 33.57 22.59
N ILE A 48 -2.98 33.90 21.29
CA ILE A 48 -3.95 33.51 20.26
C ILE A 48 -4.00 32.00 20.00
N ARG A 49 -2.93 31.25 20.32
CA ARG A 49 -2.93 29.78 20.23
C ARG A 49 -3.86 29.10 21.24
N HIS A 50 -4.36 29.83 22.24
CA HIS A 50 -5.26 29.30 23.27
C HIS A 50 -6.73 29.68 23.03
N ARG A 51 -7.03 30.45 21.97
CA ARG A 51 -8.41 30.78 21.58
C ARG A 51 -9.21 29.53 21.27
N ASP A 52 -10.52 29.62 21.42
CA ASP A 52 -11.43 28.60 20.93
C ASP A 52 -11.39 28.51 19.41
N VAL A 53 -11.65 27.32 18.91
CA VAL A 53 -11.63 27.05 17.47
C VAL A 53 -12.89 27.66 16.85
N GLY A 54 -12.70 28.45 15.80
CA GLY A 54 -13.78 29.14 15.11
C GLY A 54 -14.64 28.19 14.27
N GLU A 55 -15.88 28.60 14.04
CA GLU A 55 -16.87 27.82 13.29
C GLU A 55 -16.43 27.55 11.85
N LYS A 56 -15.81 28.53 11.18
CA LYS A 56 -15.28 28.36 9.81
C LYS A 56 -14.27 27.21 9.74
N ALA A 57 -13.35 27.14 10.70
CA ALA A 57 -12.35 26.06 10.75
C ALA A 57 -13.01 24.70 11.02
N ASN A 58 -14.02 24.65 11.91
CA ASN A 58 -14.79 23.44 12.15
C ASN A 58 -15.51 22.95 10.89
N ASN A 59 -16.20 23.84 10.18
CA ASN A 59 -16.97 23.48 8.99
C ASN A 59 -16.06 22.98 7.86
N ILE A 60 -14.90 23.63 7.65
CA ILE A 60 -13.90 23.15 6.68
C ILE A 60 -13.39 21.76 7.07
N LEU A 61 -13.02 21.55 8.34
CA LEU A 61 -12.50 20.26 8.79
C LEU A 61 -13.55 19.15 8.70
N THR A 62 -14.80 19.42 9.08
CA THR A 62 -15.90 18.46 8.97
C THR A 62 -16.16 18.09 7.51
N GLY A 63 -16.24 19.06 6.59
CA GLY A 63 -16.37 18.78 5.16
C GLY A 63 -15.19 17.98 4.59
N LEU A 64 -13.96 18.23 5.07
CA LEU A 64 -12.81 17.41 4.71
C LEU A 64 -12.93 15.97 5.23
N PHE A 65 -13.49 15.76 6.42
CA PHE A 65 -13.75 14.41 6.95
C PHE A 65 -14.79 13.65 6.13
N GLU A 66 -15.85 14.33 5.69
CA GLU A 66 -16.92 13.77 4.84
C GLU A 66 -16.37 13.25 3.50
N ILE A 67 -15.48 14.02 2.85
CA ILE A 67 -14.81 13.56 1.61
C ILE A 67 -13.63 12.61 1.89
N GLY A 68 -13.36 12.33 3.16
CA GLY A 68 -12.56 11.20 3.59
C GLY A 68 -11.13 11.48 4.06
N HIS A 69 -10.83 12.73 4.40
CA HIS A 69 -9.55 13.07 5.01
C HIS A 69 -9.43 12.54 6.44
N THR A 70 -8.24 12.03 6.77
CA THR A 70 -7.83 11.78 8.17
C THR A 70 -7.55 13.10 8.88
N PRO A 71 -7.56 13.16 10.23
CA PRO A 71 -7.23 14.37 11.00
C PRO A 71 -5.92 15.04 10.56
N THR A 72 -4.89 14.24 10.28
CA THR A 72 -3.60 14.76 9.83
C THR A 72 -3.67 15.31 8.40
N SER A 73 -4.34 14.61 7.48
CA SER A 73 -4.47 15.10 6.11
C SER A 73 -5.39 16.31 5.99
N ALA A 74 -6.50 16.36 6.74
CA ALA A 74 -7.42 17.49 6.78
C ALA A 74 -6.72 18.74 7.30
N LEU A 75 -5.98 18.61 8.41
CA LEU A 75 -5.18 19.71 8.94
C LEU A 75 -4.08 20.16 7.97
N ALA A 76 -3.49 19.23 7.20
CA ALA A 76 -2.49 19.58 6.20
C ALA A 76 -3.09 20.34 5.01
N VAL A 77 -4.29 19.96 4.55
CA VAL A 77 -5.03 20.69 3.51
C VAL A 77 -5.39 22.08 4.02
N LEU A 78 -6.02 22.20 5.19
CA LEU A 78 -6.35 23.48 5.79
C LEU A 78 -5.11 24.40 5.92
N LYS A 79 -3.99 23.86 6.39
CA LYS A 79 -2.73 24.62 6.49
C LYS A 79 -2.20 25.06 5.13
N HIS A 80 -2.35 24.24 4.11
CA HIS A 80 -1.94 24.59 2.75
C HIS A 80 -2.82 25.70 2.17
N ASP A 81 -4.13 25.60 2.33
CA ASP A 81 -5.09 26.60 1.86
C ASP A 81 -4.84 27.96 2.54
N LEU A 82 -4.64 27.96 3.87
CA LEU A 82 -4.26 29.15 4.62
C LEU A 82 -2.92 29.73 4.18
N GLN A 83 -1.95 28.89 3.79
CA GLN A 83 -0.67 29.36 3.28
C GLN A 83 -0.81 30.04 1.91
N MET A 84 -1.65 29.49 1.03
CA MET A 84 -1.94 30.07 -0.28
C MET A 84 -2.73 31.38 -0.16
N GLU A 85 -3.70 31.45 0.76
CA GLU A 85 -4.54 32.64 0.98
C GLU A 85 -3.75 33.80 1.61
N TYR A 86 -2.93 33.52 2.63
CA TYR A 86 -2.29 34.58 3.43
C TYR A 86 -0.81 34.83 3.12
N GLY A 87 -0.16 33.98 2.33
CA GLY A 87 1.23 34.16 1.89
C GLY A 87 2.19 34.43 3.06
N GLN A 88 2.85 35.60 3.07
CA GLN A 88 3.77 35.99 4.14
C GLN A 88 3.09 36.13 5.52
N ARG A 89 1.78 36.41 5.57
CA ARG A 89 1.01 36.53 6.82
C ARG A 89 0.64 35.18 7.44
N TYR A 90 0.91 34.07 6.75
CA TYR A 90 0.62 32.72 7.21
C TYR A 90 1.20 32.42 8.61
N VAL A 91 2.37 32.98 8.94
CA VAL A 91 3.01 32.77 10.24
C VAL A 91 2.09 33.19 11.40
N TYR A 92 1.36 34.30 11.24
CA TYR A 92 0.44 34.80 12.27
C TYR A 92 -0.88 34.02 12.28
N VAL A 93 -1.39 33.68 11.09
CA VAL A 93 -2.65 32.93 10.95
C VAL A 93 -2.52 31.50 11.46
N SER A 94 -1.40 30.84 11.18
CA SER A 94 -1.10 29.48 11.64
C SER A 94 -0.91 29.37 13.16
N ALA A 95 -0.58 30.48 13.84
CA ALA A 95 -0.52 30.56 15.29
C ALA A 95 -1.89 30.79 15.95
N ASN A 96 -2.87 31.31 15.21
CA ASN A 96 -4.21 31.55 15.73
C ASN A 96 -5.04 30.26 15.74
N ARG A 97 -5.36 29.75 16.93
CA ARG A 97 -6.12 28.50 17.09
C ARG A 97 -7.57 28.60 16.58
N GLU A 98 -8.12 29.80 16.55
CA GLU A 98 -9.44 30.08 15.98
C GLU A 98 -9.52 29.73 14.48
N ILE A 99 -8.41 29.94 13.76
CA ILE A 99 -8.32 29.76 12.30
C ILE A 99 -7.61 28.45 11.95
N CYS A 100 -6.52 28.14 12.64
CA CYS A 100 -5.69 26.96 12.43
C CYS A 100 -5.63 26.12 13.71
N PRO A 101 -6.55 25.16 13.90
CA PRO A 101 -6.60 24.34 15.10
C PRO A 101 -5.35 23.47 15.29
N ASP A 102 -5.07 23.11 16.55
CA ASP A 102 -4.07 22.11 16.88
C ASP A 102 -4.54 20.69 16.52
N LEU A 103 -3.59 19.81 16.19
CA LEU A 103 -3.90 18.43 15.81
C LEU A 103 -4.72 17.67 16.89
N PRO A 104 -4.44 17.79 18.20
CA PRO A 104 -5.29 17.19 19.24
C PRO A 104 -6.76 17.62 19.16
N TYR A 105 -7.05 18.88 18.86
CA TYR A 105 -8.42 19.36 18.64
C TYR A 105 -9.04 18.70 17.41
N VAL A 106 -8.34 18.71 16.28
CA VAL A 106 -8.81 18.09 15.03
C VAL A 106 -9.12 16.60 15.25
N GLN A 107 -8.30 15.89 16.03
CA GLN A 107 -8.56 14.51 16.41
C GLN A 107 -9.83 14.36 17.25
N ARG A 108 -10.07 15.24 18.23
CA ARG A 108 -11.30 15.21 19.03
C ARG A 108 -12.53 15.50 18.18
N LEU A 109 -12.46 16.49 17.30
CA LEU A 109 -13.53 16.82 16.35
C LEU A 109 -13.84 15.62 15.45
N PHE A 110 -12.83 15.00 14.86
CA PHE A 110 -13.00 13.79 14.04
C PHE A 110 -13.70 12.66 14.82
N HIS A 111 -13.29 12.38 16.07
CA HIS A 111 -13.95 11.36 16.87
C HIS A 111 -15.38 11.72 17.27
N LYS A 112 -15.69 13.02 17.39
CA LYS A 112 -17.05 13.50 17.64
C LYS A 112 -17.92 13.22 16.42
N VAL A 113 -17.49 13.68 15.24
CA VAL A 113 -18.16 13.45 13.96
C VAL A 113 -18.35 11.96 13.69
N CYS A 114 -17.30 11.15 13.81
CA CYS A 114 -17.42 9.70 13.58
C CYS A 114 -18.33 9.00 14.61
N ARG A 115 -18.45 9.51 15.83
CA ARG A 115 -19.38 8.93 16.82
C ARG A 115 -20.83 9.27 16.48
N GLU A 116 -21.07 10.47 15.98
CA GLU A 116 -22.38 10.91 15.50
C GLU A 116 -22.80 10.11 14.25
N GLU A 117 -21.86 9.86 13.34
CA GLU A 117 -22.11 9.16 12.07
C GLU A 117 -22.17 7.62 12.20
N TYR A 118 -21.19 7.01 12.89
CA TYR A 118 -21.02 5.55 12.96
C TYR A 118 -21.45 4.94 14.30
N GLY A 119 -21.97 5.75 15.22
CA GLY A 119 -22.49 5.31 16.51
C GLY A 119 -21.41 4.95 17.55
N THR A 120 -21.76 4.04 18.47
CA THR A 120 -20.86 3.60 19.54
C THR A 120 -19.67 2.81 19.00
N GLN A 121 -18.58 2.77 19.77
CA GLN A 121 -17.38 2.02 19.36
C GLN A 121 -17.60 0.50 19.43
N THR A 122 -18.38 0.03 20.40
CA THR A 122 -18.62 -1.39 20.67
C THR A 122 -20.05 -1.65 21.10
N GLY A 123 -20.42 -2.94 21.11
CA GLY A 123 -21.67 -3.42 21.69
C GLY A 123 -22.86 -3.53 20.71
N PRO A 124 -24.06 -3.78 21.25
CA PRO A 124 -25.26 -4.06 20.46
C PRO A 124 -25.66 -2.91 19.51
N THR A 125 -25.47 -1.66 19.93
CA THR A 125 -25.78 -0.48 19.12
C THR A 125 -24.92 -0.41 17.86
N MET A 126 -23.63 -0.74 17.96
CA MET A 126 -22.72 -0.81 16.81
C MET A 126 -23.14 -1.90 15.83
N LEU A 127 -23.56 -3.07 16.33
CA LEU A 127 -24.07 -4.16 15.49
C LEU A 127 -25.38 -3.78 14.77
N ALA A 128 -26.29 -3.07 15.45
CA ALA A 128 -27.51 -2.57 14.83
C ALA A 128 -27.21 -1.55 13.72
N ALA A 129 -26.27 -0.61 13.97
CA ALA A 129 -25.81 0.34 12.96
C ALA A 129 -25.17 -0.35 11.75
N LEU A 130 -24.31 -1.36 12.00
CA LEU A 130 -23.68 -2.15 10.94
C LEU A 130 -24.72 -2.92 10.10
N LYS A 131 -25.72 -3.52 10.76
CA LYS A 131 -26.81 -4.24 10.08
C LYS A 131 -27.57 -3.30 9.15
N LEU A 132 -27.95 -2.11 9.64
CA LEU A 132 -28.60 -1.09 8.83
C LEU A 132 -27.74 -0.64 7.65
N GLN A 133 -26.43 -0.43 7.86
CA GLN A 133 -25.52 -0.08 6.77
C GLN A 133 -25.42 -1.17 5.69
N VAL A 134 -25.38 -2.45 6.08
CA VAL A 134 -25.39 -3.57 5.14
C VAL A 134 -26.69 -3.60 4.33
N GLU A 135 -27.84 -3.37 4.96
CA GLU A 135 -29.14 -3.29 4.28
C GLU A 135 -29.20 -2.11 3.30
N ILE A 136 -28.78 -0.91 3.72
CA ILE A 136 -28.70 0.28 2.87
C ILE A 136 -27.78 0.01 1.67
N TYR A 137 -26.62 -0.59 1.90
CA TYR A 137 -25.65 -0.88 0.84
C TYR A 137 -26.20 -1.90 -0.18
N ASN A 138 -26.83 -2.98 0.29
CA ASN A 138 -27.46 -3.97 -0.59
C ASN A 138 -28.60 -3.35 -1.41
N ASN A 139 -29.46 -2.53 -0.79
CA ASN A 139 -30.52 -1.80 -1.48
C ASN A 139 -29.95 -0.85 -2.56
N LYS A 140 -28.88 -0.13 -2.24
CA LYS A 140 -28.17 0.74 -3.21
C LYS A 140 -27.59 -0.07 -4.37
N CYS A 141 -27.09 -1.28 -4.12
CA CYS A 141 -26.57 -2.16 -5.16
C CYS A 141 -27.67 -2.86 -5.98
N ASN A 142 -28.92 -2.82 -5.52
CA ASN A 142 -30.03 -3.64 -6.03
C ASN A 142 -29.67 -5.13 -6.13
N ASP A 143 -28.86 -5.61 -5.18
CA ASP A 143 -28.31 -6.97 -5.14
C ASP A 143 -27.79 -7.27 -3.73
N THR A 144 -27.68 -8.55 -3.37
CA THR A 144 -27.00 -8.96 -2.15
C THR A 144 -25.50 -8.90 -2.37
N CYS A 145 -24.87 -7.80 -1.95
CA CYS A 145 -23.43 -7.56 -2.09
C CYS A 145 -22.67 -7.66 -0.75
N ALA A 146 -23.37 -7.64 0.37
CA ALA A 146 -22.81 -7.83 1.69
C ALA A 146 -23.71 -8.68 2.58
N LEU A 147 -23.09 -9.49 3.44
CA LEU A 147 -23.77 -10.26 4.48
C LEU A 147 -23.14 -9.94 5.84
N LEU A 148 -24.00 -9.76 6.84
CA LEU A 148 -23.63 -9.72 8.24
C LEU A 148 -24.07 -11.04 8.89
N GLY A 149 -23.10 -11.79 9.39
CA GLY A 149 -23.31 -12.95 10.22
C GLY A 149 -22.65 -12.83 11.59
N THR A 150 -22.79 -13.88 12.36
CA THR A 150 -22.21 -14.01 13.70
C THR A 150 -21.37 -15.28 13.75
N THR A 151 -20.16 -15.19 14.31
CA THR A 151 -19.30 -16.36 14.52
C THR A 151 -19.87 -17.27 15.61
N SER A 152 -19.32 -18.48 15.74
CA SER A 152 -19.65 -19.40 16.84
C SER A 152 -19.43 -18.80 18.23
N GLN A 153 -18.59 -17.76 18.35
CA GLN A 153 -18.31 -17.06 19.60
C GLN A 153 -19.13 -15.77 19.79
N GLY A 154 -20.11 -15.50 18.93
CA GLY A 154 -20.95 -14.31 19.05
C GLY A 154 -20.35 -13.02 18.47
N ALA A 155 -19.17 -13.09 17.83
CA ALA A 155 -18.52 -11.93 17.22
C ALA A 155 -19.08 -11.65 15.81
N PRO A 156 -19.10 -10.38 15.34
CA PRO A 156 -19.54 -10.07 13.99
C PRO A 156 -18.59 -10.62 12.92
N LEU A 157 -19.18 -11.15 11.85
CA LEU A 157 -18.51 -11.58 10.64
C LEU A 157 -19.21 -10.89 9.46
N VAL A 158 -18.50 -10.02 8.75
CA VAL A 158 -19.04 -9.34 7.56
C VAL A 158 -18.35 -9.89 6.33
N VAL A 159 -19.13 -10.18 5.30
CA VAL A 159 -18.63 -10.58 4.00
C VAL A 159 -19.10 -9.57 2.97
N VAL A 160 -18.18 -9.15 2.09
CA VAL A 160 -18.46 -8.20 1.01
C VAL A 160 -18.01 -8.78 -0.32
N CYS A 161 -18.92 -8.79 -1.28
CA CYS A 161 -18.67 -8.96 -2.71
C CYS A 161 -19.38 -7.83 -3.45
N SER A 162 -18.65 -6.73 -3.67
CA SER A 162 -19.19 -5.53 -4.30
C SER A 162 -19.61 -5.77 -5.76
N PRO A 163 -20.41 -4.89 -6.38
CA PRO A 163 -20.76 -5.02 -7.81
C PRO A 163 -19.54 -5.20 -8.71
N LEU A 164 -18.44 -4.47 -8.48
CA LEU A 164 -17.19 -4.68 -9.17
C LEU A 164 -16.63 -6.09 -8.96
N MET A 165 -16.60 -6.60 -7.72
CA MET A 165 -16.10 -7.95 -7.42
C MET A 165 -16.94 -9.03 -8.11
N LYS A 166 -18.27 -8.88 -8.15
CA LYS A 166 -19.16 -9.78 -8.90
C LYS A 166 -18.85 -9.81 -10.39
N LYS A 167 -18.53 -8.66 -11.00
CA LYS A 167 -18.04 -8.59 -12.39
C LYS A 167 -16.67 -9.25 -12.54
N VAL A 168 -15.75 -9.06 -11.59
CA VAL A 168 -14.42 -9.73 -11.59
C VAL A 168 -14.55 -11.26 -11.51
N HIS A 169 -15.56 -11.78 -10.80
CA HIS A 169 -15.87 -13.21 -10.79
C HIS A 169 -16.26 -13.78 -12.17
N GLN A 170 -16.64 -12.95 -13.14
CA GLN A 170 -16.91 -13.43 -14.51
C GLN A 170 -15.62 -13.62 -15.32
N LEU A 171 -14.48 -13.10 -14.85
CA LEU A 171 -13.20 -13.29 -15.53
C LEU A 171 -12.74 -14.74 -15.37
N LYS A 172 -12.30 -15.35 -16.48
CA LYS A 172 -11.73 -16.72 -16.49
C LYS A 172 -10.65 -16.93 -15.43
N HIS A 173 -9.81 -15.92 -15.19
CA HIS A 173 -8.74 -15.99 -14.19
C HIS A 173 -9.25 -16.22 -12.76
N SER A 174 -10.47 -15.74 -12.42
CA SER A 174 -11.05 -15.94 -11.09
C SER A 174 -11.29 -17.41 -10.77
N GLY A 175 -11.68 -18.21 -11.76
CA GLY A 175 -11.84 -19.66 -11.64
C GLY A 175 -10.52 -20.43 -11.66
N GLU A 176 -9.47 -19.88 -12.26
CA GLU A 176 -8.16 -20.52 -12.38
C GLU A 176 -7.30 -20.33 -11.12
N LEU A 177 -7.18 -19.08 -10.64
CA LEU A 177 -6.21 -18.72 -9.62
C LEU A 177 -6.75 -17.62 -8.68
N CYS A 178 -6.67 -17.94 -7.38
CA CYS A 178 -6.98 -17.02 -6.30
C CYS A 178 -5.75 -16.80 -5.40
N PHE A 179 -5.67 -15.60 -4.85
CA PHE A 179 -4.74 -15.20 -3.82
C PHE A 179 -5.56 -14.76 -2.62
N ILE A 180 -5.10 -15.10 -1.43
CA ILE A 180 -5.69 -14.61 -0.18
C ILE A 180 -4.57 -14.15 0.74
N ASP A 181 -4.82 -13.06 1.45
CA ASP A 181 -3.97 -12.56 2.52
C ASP A 181 -4.84 -11.81 3.52
N SER A 182 -4.31 -11.64 4.72
CA SER A 182 -5.01 -10.98 5.81
C SER A 182 -4.20 -9.81 6.36
N SER A 183 -4.91 -8.84 6.91
CA SER A 183 -4.30 -7.78 7.70
C SER A 183 -5.14 -7.50 8.93
N GLY A 184 -4.52 -7.58 10.11
CA GLY A 184 -5.15 -7.20 11.38
C GLY A 184 -4.91 -5.75 11.77
N ASN A 185 -5.52 -5.35 12.89
CA ASN A 185 -5.40 -4.01 13.48
C ASN A 185 -5.97 -2.91 12.57
N MET A 186 -7.05 -3.21 11.83
CA MET A 186 -7.65 -2.34 10.81
C MET A 186 -8.63 -1.33 11.39
N ASP A 187 -9.15 -1.61 12.57
CA ASP A 187 -9.92 -0.68 13.40
C ASP A 187 -9.38 -0.66 14.85
N ARG A 188 -10.14 -0.08 15.77
CA ARG A 188 -9.81 -0.04 17.21
C ARG A 188 -9.99 -1.38 17.92
N GLU A 189 -10.94 -2.19 17.47
CA GLU A 189 -11.27 -3.51 18.02
C GLU A 189 -10.43 -4.64 17.40
N ASN A 190 -9.35 -4.28 16.70
CA ASN A 190 -8.43 -5.20 16.07
C ASN A 190 -9.10 -6.14 15.04
N CYS A 191 -10.13 -5.62 14.35
CA CYS A 191 -10.74 -6.26 13.20
C CYS A 191 -9.68 -6.56 12.13
N ARG A 192 -9.91 -7.68 11.46
CA ARG A 192 -9.06 -8.25 10.44
C ARG A 192 -9.80 -8.25 9.13
N VAL A 193 -9.07 -7.86 8.08
CA VAL A 193 -9.55 -7.84 6.72
C VAL A 193 -8.82 -8.92 5.95
N PHE A 194 -9.56 -9.91 5.46
CA PHE A 194 -9.07 -10.86 4.46
C PHE A 194 -9.49 -10.36 3.08
N LEU A 195 -8.55 -10.29 2.14
CA LEU A 195 -8.85 -9.97 0.74
C LEU A 195 -8.57 -11.18 -0.15
N LEU A 196 -9.58 -11.62 -0.87
CA LEU A 196 -9.44 -12.57 -1.95
C LEU A 196 -9.22 -11.82 -3.26
N LEU A 197 -8.25 -12.23 -4.05
CA LEU A 197 -7.86 -11.56 -5.29
C LEU A 197 -7.62 -12.57 -6.42
N THR A 198 -7.83 -12.14 -7.65
CA THR A 198 -7.41 -12.89 -8.85
C THR A 198 -6.41 -12.10 -9.70
N HIS A 199 -5.71 -12.82 -10.57
CA HIS A 199 -4.80 -12.24 -11.52
C HIS A 199 -5.55 -11.51 -12.66
N SER A 200 -5.09 -10.33 -13.05
CA SER A 200 -5.49 -9.65 -14.28
C SER A 200 -4.34 -8.83 -14.89
N CYS A 201 -4.56 -8.29 -16.09
CA CYS A 201 -3.67 -7.32 -16.69
C CYS A 201 -3.60 -5.99 -15.91
N ALA A 202 -4.67 -5.64 -15.18
CA ALA A 202 -4.73 -4.49 -14.26
C ALA A 202 -4.07 -4.77 -12.89
N GLY A 203 -3.52 -5.96 -12.68
CA GLY A 203 -2.95 -6.41 -11.40
C GLY A 203 -3.89 -7.35 -10.64
N GLY A 204 -3.73 -7.42 -9.32
CA GLY A 204 -4.64 -8.19 -8.47
C GLY A 204 -5.98 -7.49 -8.35
N LEU A 205 -7.08 -8.10 -8.80
CA LEU A 205 -8.43 -7.57 -8.66
C LEU A 205 -9.18 -8.32 -7.56
N PRO A 206 -9.98 -7.62 -6.73
CA PRO A 206 -10.67 -8.23 -5.59
C PRO A 206 -11.81 -9.15 -6.06
N LEU A 207 -11.94 -10.27 -5.37
CA LEU A 207 -13.04 -11.24 -5.49
C LEU A 207 -13.98 -11.13 -4.28
N GLY A 208 -13.45 -10.82 -3.10
CA GLY A 208 -14.26 -10.70 -1.91
C GLY A 208 -13.45 -10.25 -0.71
N ILE A 209 -14.18 -9.79 0.30
CA ILE A 209 -13.63 -9.31 1.56
C ILE A 209 -14.30 -10.04 2.72
N LEU A 210 -13.50 -10.48 3.69
CA LEU A 210 -14.01 -10.96 4.98
C LEU A 210 -13.54 -10.02 6.08
N LEU A 211 -14.46 -9.56 6.92
CA LEU A 211 -14.20 -8.77 8.12
C LEU A 211 -14.55 -9.59 9.35
N CYS A 212 -13.57 -9.84 10.20
CA CYS A 212 -13.77 -10.62 11.42
C CYS A 212 -12.80 -10.20 12.52
N GLN A 213 -13.11 -10.58 13.76
CA GLN A 213 -12.24 -10.32 14.92
C GLN A 213 -11.29 -11.49 15.25
N SER A 214 -11.45 -12.64 14.58
CA SER A 214 -10.66 -13.86 14.82
C SER A 214 -10.02 -14.41 13.54
N GLU A 215 -8.84 -15.02 13.67
CA GLU A 215 -8.14 -15.76 12.59
C GLU A 215 -8.25 -17.27 12.72
N ASP A 216 -9.14 -17.76 13.58
CA ASP A 216 -9.32 -19.18 13.72
C ASP A 216 -9.91 -19.80 12.43
N GLU A 217 -9.64 -21.08 12.26
CA GLU A 217 -10.03 -21.83 11.07
C GLU A 217 -11.55 -21.87 10.85
N GLN A 218 -12.34 -21.88 11.93
CA GLN A 218 -13.81 -21.95 11.84
C GLN A 218 -14.38 -20.62 11.35
N THR A 219 -13.92 -19.51 11.92
CA THR A 219 -14.34 -18.16 11.52
C THR A 219 -14.01 -17.90 10.04
N ILE A 220 -12.79 -18.23 9.60
CA ILE A 220 -12.40 -18.03 8.19
C ILE A 220 -13.24 -18.94 7.28
N ALA A 221 -13.48 -20.20 7.66
CA ALA A 221 -14.29 -21.12 6.86
C ALA A 221 -15.74 -20.64 6.71
N GLN A 222 -16.33 -20.15 7.80
CA GLN A 222 -17.67 -19.56 7.79
C GLN A 222 -17.74 -18.34 6.87
N GLY A 223 -16.74 -17.45 6.92
CA GLY A 223 -16.67 -16.29 6.02
C GLY A 223 -16.55 -16.67 4.56
N LEU A 224 -15.73 -17.68 4.24
CA LEU A 224 -15.61 -18.20 2.87
C LEU A 224 -16.91 -18.84 2.37
N GLU A 225 -17.65 -19.55 3.24
CA GLU A 225 -18.94 -20.13 2.85
C GLU A 225 -20.00 -19.05 2.63
N GLN A 226 -20.05 -18.03 3.48
CA GLN A 226 -20.90 -16.85 3.26
C GLN A 226 -20.52 -16.13 1.96
N LEU A 227 -19.23 -16.02 1.63
CA LEU A 227 -18.79 -15.43 0.37
C LEU A 227 -19.32 -16.20 -0.83
N LYS A 228 -19.33 -17.54 -0.78
CA LYS A 228 -19.92 -18.37 -1.85
C LYS A 228 -21.40 -18.07 -2.05
N GLN A 229 -22.15 -17.81 -0.97
CA GLN A 229 -23.56 -17.43 -1.05
C GLN A 229 -23.75 -16.08 -1.75
N VAL A 230 -22.94 -15.06 -1.42
CA VAL A 230 -23.02 -13.73 -2.05
C VAL A 230 -22.62 -13.77 -3.53
N VAL A 231 -21.63 -14.59 -3.86
CA VAL A 231 -21.08 -14.72 -5.22
C VAL A 231 -22.03 -15.51 -6.14
N GLY A 232 -22.69 -16.54 -5.60
CA GLY A 232 -23.61 -17.40 -6.35
C GLY A 232 -22.94 -18.36 -7.35
N GLU A 233 -23.76 -19.09 -8.11
CA GLU A 233 -23.31 -20.17 -9.01
C GLU A 233 -22.45 -19.69 -10.18
N LYS A 234 -22.70 -18.47 -10.67
CA LYS A 234 -21.91 -17.85 -11.75
C LYS A 234 -20.53 -17.37 -11.28
N GLY A 235 -20.24 -17.51 -9.99
CA GLY A 235 -18.95 -17.20 -9.39
C GLY A 235 -17.77 -17.93 -10.02
N PHE A 236 -16.58 -17.35 -9.87
CA PHE A 236 -15.31 -18.01 -10.21
C PHE A 236 -15.31 -18.55 -11.65
N ALA A 237 -15.74 -17.73 -12.60
CA ALA A 237 -15.92 -18.08 -14.01
C ALA A 237 -16.84 -19.29 -14.22
N GLY A 238 -17.98 -19.31 -13.53
CA GLY A 238 -18.99 -20.39 -13.62
C GLY A 238 -18.67 -21.65 -12.81
N ARG A 239 -17.63 -21.63 -11.97
CA ARG A 239 -17.33 -22.74 -11.05
C ARG A 239 -18.14 -22.69 -9.75
N GLY A 240 -18.77 -21.55 -9.46
CA GLY A 240 -19.67 -21.36 -8.34
C GLY A 240 -19.07 -21.82 -7.00
N HIS A 241 -19.77 -22.74 -6.34
CA HIS A 241 -19.38 -23.26 -5.03
C HIS A 241 -18.10 -24.11 -5.04
N GLU A 242 -17.59 -24.54 -6.20
CA GLU A 242 -16.29 -25.20 -6.27
C GLU A 242 -15.12 -24.24 -6.07
N GLY A 243 -15.34 -22.93 -6.27
CA GLY A 243 -14.33 -21.90 -6.10
C GLY A 243 -13.23 -21.88 -7.17
N PRO A 244 -12.02 -21.40 -6.85
CA PRO A 244 -10.87 -21.34 -7.75
C PRO A 244 -10.15 -22.70 -7.84
N GLN A 245 -9.43 -22.96 -8.95
CA GLN A 245 -8.74 -24.25 -9.14
C GLN A 245 -7.48 -24.29 -8.28
N LEU A 246 -6.83 -23.14 -8.16
CA LEU A 246 -5.61 -22.93 -7.41
C LEU A 246 -5.80 -21.79 -6.42
N VAL A 247 -5.26 -21.95 -5.22
CA VAL A 247 -5.10 -20.86 -4.26
C VAL A 247 -3.64 -20.76 -3.85
N ILE A 248 -3.05 -19.58 -3.98
CA ILE A 248 -1.72 -19.27 -3.45
C ILE A 248 -1.89 -18.48 -2.16
N THR A 249 -1.35 -19.02 -1.07
CA THR A 249 -1.51 -18.53 0.30
C THR A 249 -0.15 -18.59 1.02
N ASP A 250 -0.07 -17.97 2.19
CA ASP A 250 1.04 -18.19 3.12
C ASP A 250 0.99 -19.62 3.74
N ASP A 251 1.89 -19.91 4.69
CA ASP A 251 1.84 -21.17 5.46
C ASP A 251 1.08 -20.99 6.77
N CYS A 252 -0.09 -20.36 6.73
CA CYS A 252 -1.00 -20.26 7.88
C CYS A 252 -1.87 -21.51 7.99
N ARG A 253 -1.79 -22.21 9.12
CA ARG A 253 -2.57 -23.43 9.36
C ARG A 253 -4.08 -23.16 9.29
N ALA A 254 -4.55 -22.10 9.95
CA ALA A 254 -5.96 -21.76 10.04
C ALA A 254 -6.54 -21.35 8.67
N GLU A 255 -5.87 -20.44 7.96
CA GLU A 255 -6.29 -20.01 6.62
C GLU A 255 -6.33 -21.19 5.64
N ARG A 256 -5.27 -22.02 5.62
CA ARG A 256 -5.22 -23.20 4.75
C ARG A 256 -6.25 -24.25 5.14
N GLY A 257 -6.54 -24.42 6.43
CA GLY A 257 -7.59 -25.31 6.91
C GLY A 257 -8.97 -24.85 6.43
N ALA A 258 -9.24 -23.56 6.55
CA ALA A 258 -10.50 -22.95 6.13
C ALA A 258 -10.71 -23.04 4.61
N LEU A 259 -9.66 -22.77 3.81
CA LEU A 259 -9.71 -22.93 2.36
C LEU A 259 -10.01 -24.37 1.93
N ARG A 260 -9.44 -25.38 2.60
CA ARG A 260 -9.75 -26.79 2.30
C ARG A 260 -11.19 -27.14 2.60
N LYS A 261 -11.77 -26.56 3.65
CA LYS A 261 -13.18 -26.76 4.01
C LYS A 261 -14.10 -26.08 3.00
N ALA A 262 -13.82 -24.83 2.64
CA ALA A 262 -14.68 -24.05 1.74
C ALA A 262 -14.57 -24.49 0.27
N PHE A 263 -13.35 -24.86 -0.17
CA PHE A 263 -13.01 -25.21 -1.55
C PHE A 263 -12.23 -26.54 -1.60
N PRO A 264 -12.87 -27.69 -1.35
CA PRO A 264 -12.19 -28.99 -1.24
C PRO A 264 -11.52 -29.44 -2.55
N LYS A 265 -12.01 -28.97 -3.71
CA LYS A 265 -11.44 -29.25 -5.03
C LYS A 265 -10.27 -28.33 -5.41
N ALA A 266 -9.99 -27.29 -4.62
CA ALA A 266 -8.92 -26.35 -4.91
C ALA A 266 -7.55 -26.90 -4.46
N THR A 267 -6.54 -26.78 -5.32
CA THR A 267 -5.15 -27.09 -4.94
C THR A 267 -4.52 -25.90 -4.23
N LEU A 268 -4.06 -26.10 -3.00
CA LEU A 268 -3.46 -25.05 -2.17
C LEU A 268 -1.93 -25.04 -2.27
N LEU A 269 -1.40 -24.07 -3.02
CA LEU A 269 0.03 -23.83 -3.16
C LEU A 269 0.53 -22.83 -2.11
N LEU A 270 1.80 -22.97 -1.72
CA LEU A 270 2.49 -22.04 -0.83
C LEU A 270 3.17 -20.94 -1.65
N CYS A 271 3.04 -19.71 -1.19
CA CYS A 271 3.79 -18.58 -1.71
C CYS A 271 5.30 -18.80 -1.56
N SER A 272 6.05 -18.77 -2.67
CA SER A 272 7.50 -18.94 -2.65
C SER A 272 8.23 -17.90 -1.78
N PHE A 273 7.73 -16.66 -1.75
CA PHE A 273 8.30 -15.60 -0.92
C PHE A 273 8.10 -15.89 0.58
N HIS A 274 6.89 -16.24 1.00
CA HIS A 274 6.60 -16.53 2.40
C HIS A 274 7.31 -17.80 2.88
N LEU A 275 7.47 -18.81 2.03
CA LEU A 275 8.27 -20.00 2.36
C LEU A 275 9.72 -19.61 2.65
N LEU A 276 10.39 -18.93 1.71
CA LEU A 276 11.78 -18.52 1.89
C LEU A 276 11.94 -17.56 3.07
N GLN A 277 10.98 -16.67 3.28
CA GLN A 277 10.98 -15.77 4.42
C GLN A 277 10.84 -16.55 5.74
N ALA A 278 10.01 -17.59 5.81
CA ALA A 278 9.87 -18.45 6.98
C ALA A 278 11.16 -19.23 7.27
N VAL A 279 11.77 -19.82 6.23
CA VAL A 279 13.07 -20.51 6.33
C VAL A 279 14.16 -19.55 6.83
N TRP A 280 14.22 -18.35 6.27
CA TRP A 280 15.14 -17.30 6.71
C TRP A 280 14.89 -16.90 8.16
N ARG A 281 13.64 -16.68 8.58
CA ARG A 281 13.35 -16.34 9.99
C ARG A 281 13.76 -17.48 10.92
N TRP A 282 13.50 -18.72 10.54
CA TRP A 282 13.87 -19.90 11.32
C TRP A 282 15.38 -20.03 11.46
N LEU A 283 16.15 -19.91 10.37
CA LEU A 283 17.63 -19.94 10.40
C LEU A 283 18.25 -18.84 11.28
N TRP A 284 17.54 -17.72 11.49
CA TRP A 284 17.97 -16.61 12.35
C TRP A 284 17.39 -16.69 13.76
N SER A 285 16.54 -17.68 14.05
CA SER A 285 15.94 -17.90 15.36
C SER A 285 16.95 -18.55 16.31
N LYS A 286 16.78 -18.33 17.62
CA LYS A 286 17.66 -18.94 18.63
C LYS A 286 17.51 -20.46 18.65
N GLU A 287 16.30 -20.95 18.39
CA GLU A 287 15.95 -22.36 18.44
C GLU A 287 16.68 -23.18 17.38
N SER A 288 17.03 -22.57 16.23
CA SER A 288 17.73 -23.23 15.12
C SER A 288 19.14 -23.71 15.49
N GLY A 289 19.86 -22.96 16.35
CA GLY A 289 21.25 -23.24 16.69
C GLY A 289 22.26 -23.01 15.56
N VAL A 290 21.87 -22.40 14.43
CA VAL A 290 22.75 -22.21 13.26
C VAL A 290 23.65 -20.98 13.42
N THR A 291 24.95 -21.16 13.18
CA THR A 291 25.93 -20.07 13.24
C THR A 291 25.68 -19.04 12.13
N HIS A 292 26.10 -17.78 12.34
CA HIS A 292 25.87 -16.74 11.34
C HIS A 292 26.53 -17.03 9.98
N GLY A 293 27.68 -17.69 9.97
CA GLY A 293 28.44 -18.01 8.75
C GLY A 293 27.74 -19.03 7.85
N ASP A 294 27.03 -19.99 8.45
CA ASP A 294 26.45 -21.13 7.73
C ASP A 294 25.04 -20.88 7.20
N ARG A 295 24.32 -19.91 7.77
CA ARG A 295 22.93 -19.62 7.37
C ARG A 295 22.74 -19.34 5.88
N PRO A 296 23.63 -18.58 5.18
CA PRO A 296 23.49 -18.37 3.75
C PRO A 296 23.58 -19.67 2.95
N ALA A 297 24.45 -20.60 3.32
CA ALA A 297 24.58 -21.90 2.66
C ALA A 297 23.33 -22.76 2.86
N LEU A 298 22.84 -22.86 4.10
CA LEU A 298 21.62 -23.60 4.41
C LEU A 298 20.37 -23.00 3.74
N PHE A 299 20.31 -21.67 3.64
CA PHE A 299 19.25 -20.99 2.90
C PHE A 299 19.33 -21.25 1.39
N ALA A 300 20.54 -21.28 0.81
CA ALA A 300 20.76 -21.55 -0.61
C ALA A 300 20.23 -22.94 -1.00
N ILE A 301 20.50 -23.96 -0.17
CA ILE A 301 19.97 -25.32 -0.34
C ILE A 301 18.45 -25.31 -0.54
N VAL A 302 17.70 -24.73 0.42
CA VAL A 302 16.22 -24.71 0.34
C VAL A 302 15.74 -23.86 -0.84
N LYS A 303 16.46 -22.78 -1.17
CA LYS A 303 16.16 -21.92 -2.31
C LYS A 303 16.31 -22.65 -3.64
N GLU A 304 17.36 -23.45 -3.80
CA GLU A 304 17.60 -24.27 -5.01
C GLU A 304 16.52 -25.33 -5.16
N MET A 305 16.19 -26.03 -4.07
CA MET A 305 15.07 -26.97 -4.05
C MET A 305 13.75 -26.31 -4.45
N LEU A 306 13.48 -25.08 -3.98
CA LEU A 306 12.26 -24.35 -4.34
C LEU A 306 12.23 -24.00 -5.84
N TYR A 307 13.32 -23.46 -6.38
CA TYR A 307 13.34 -22.94 -7.76
C TYR A 307 13.63 -23.98 -8.85
N CYS A 308 13.94 -25.23 -8.49
CA CYS A 308 14.13 -26.29 -9.47
C CYS A 308 12.87 -26.44 -10.37
N GLN A 309 13.07 -26.65 -11.67
CA GLN A 309 11.99 -26.69 -12.67
C GLN A 309 11.67 -28.10 -13.15
N GLU A 310 12.63 -29.01 -13.05
CA GLU A 310 12.50 -30.38 -13.54
C GLU A 310 11.87 -31.29 -12.49
N ILE A 311 10.94 -32.14 -12.93
CA ILE A 311 10.29 -33.14 -12.07
C ILE A 311 11.35 -34.12 -11.55
N GLY A 312 11.32 -34.43 -10.26
CA GLY A 312 12.31 -35.30 -9.59
C GLY A 312 13.62 -34.59 -9.17
N SER A 313 13.92 -33.39 -9.68
CA SER A 313 15.14 -32.66 -9.27
C SER A 313 15.11 -32.18 -7.83
N VAL A 314 13.92 -31.96 -7.25
CA VAL A 314 13.79 -31.66 -5.82
C VAL A 314 14.14 -32.85 -4.93
N ASP A 315 13.89 -34.08 -5.39
CA ASP A 315 14.21 -35.30 -4.64
C ASP A 315 15.73 -35.55 -4.64
N ARG A 316 16.39 -35.30 -5.77
CA ARG A 316 17.87 -35.29 -5.85
C ARG A 316 18.49 -34.23 -4.94
N LEU A 317 18.05 -32.97 -5.07
CA LEU A 317 18.55 -31.86 -4.26
C LEU A 317 18.32 -32.08 -2.76
N TYR A 318 17.23 -32.74 -2.37
CA TYR A 318 16.99 -33.13 -0.99
C TYR A 318 18.01 -34.16 -0.48
N SER A 319 18.30 -35.20 -1.26
CA SER A 319 19.31 -36.20 -0.93
C SER A 319 20.70 -35.58 -0.80
N GLU A 320 21.08 -34.71 -1.74
CA GLU A 320 22.33 -33.93 -1.71
C GLU A 320 22.38 -33.02 -0.49
N ALA A 321 21.28 -32.34 -0.16
CA ALA A 321 21.18 -31.47 1.00
C ALA A 321 21.42 -32.21 2.32
N ARG A 322 20.97 -33.47 2.45
CA ARG A 322 21.24 -34.28 3.65
C ARG A 322 22.71 -34.69 3.77
N GLY A 323 23.39 -34.90 2.64
CA GLY A 323 24.82 -35.20 2.58
C GLY A 323 25.74 -33.96 2.62
N HIS A 324 25.18 -32.75 2.52
CA HIS A 324 25.96 -31.52 2.45
C HIS A 324 26.73 -31.28 3.76
N PRO A 325 28.06 -31.05 3.72
CA PRO A 325 28.91 -30.97 4.92
C PRO A 325 28.38 -30.01 6.00
N VAL A 326 27.95 -28.81 5.56
CA VAL A 326 27.38 -27.80 6.46
C VAL A 326 26.03 -28.25 7.03
N ALA A 327 25.15 -28.86 6.23
CA ALA A 327 23.82 -29.25 6.68
C ALA A 327 23.89 -30.43 7.66
N ALA A 328 24.79 -31.38 7.41
CA ALA A 328 25.05 -32.53 8.27
C ALA A 328 25.49 -32.13 9.69
N SER A 329 26.10 -30.94 9.84
CA SER A 329 26.48 -30.40 11.15
C SER A 329 25.29 -29.88 11.98
N TYR A 330 24.10 -29.76 11.39
CA TYR A 330 22.92 -29.18 12.04
C TYR A 330 21.72 -30.12 12.01
N GLU A 331 21.61 -31.01 12.99
CA GLU A 331 20.51 -31.99 13.10
C GLU A 331 19.11 -31.32 13.12
N LYS A 332 18.98 -30.16 13.78
CA LYS A 332 17.73 -29.39 13.80
C LYS A 332 17.35 -28.87 12.41
N PHE A 333 18.35 -28.50 11.60
CA PHE A 333 18.12 -28.09 10.21
C PHE A 333 17.68 -29.28 9.37
N LEU A 334 18.31 -30.45 9.53
CA LEU A 334 17.87 -31.68 8.84
C LEU A 334 16.42 -32.02 9.18
N ARG A 335 16.03 -31.99 10.46
CA ARG A 335 14.63 -32.17 10.87
C ARG A 335 13.68 -31.12 10.28
N HIS A 336 14.13 -29.87 10.15
CA HIS A 336 13.36 -28.82 9.50
C HIS A 336 13.20 -29.09 8.00
N LEU A 337 14.28 -29.50 7.34
CA LEU A 337 14.34 -29.86 5.92
C LEU A 337 13.42 -31.06 5.62
N ASP A 338 13.44 -32.11 6.44
CA ASP A 338 12.60 -33.29 6.31
C ASP A 338 11.11 -32.91 6.33
N ARG A 339 10.71 -32.02 7.25
CA ARG A 339 9.33 -31.51 7.33
C ARG A 339 8.94 -30.67 6.11
N LEU A 340 9.87 -29.88 5.57
CA LEU A 340 9.63 -29.12 4.35
C LEU A 340 9.47 -30.06 3.15
N TYR A 341 10.37 -31.01 3.00
CA TYR A 341 10.39 -31.99 1.92
C TYR A 341 9.14 -32.87 1.91
N ALA A 342 8.63 -33.27 3.08
CA ALA A 342 7.39 -34.03 3.21
C ALA A 342 6.16 -33.35 2.57
N ARG A 343 6.21 -32.03 2.34
CA ARG A 343 5.16 -31.24 1.69
C ARG A 343 5.62 -30.53 0.40
N ARG A 344 6.68 -31.04 -0.26
CA ARG A 344 7.34 -30.45 -1.43
C ARG A 344 6.42 -30.08 -2.58
N GLU A 345 5.41 -30.89 -2.87
CA GLU A 345 4.41 -30.65 -3.92
C GLU A 345 3.67 -29.31 -3.74
N ARG A 346 3.58 -28.81 -2.50
CA ARG A 346 2.89 -27.55 -2.19
C ARG A 346 3.71 -26.32 -2.52
N TRP A 347 5.04 -26.42 -2.61
CA TRP A 347 5.91 -25.25 -2.68
C TRP A 347 6.95 -25.28 -3.78
N ALA A 348 7.52 -26.43 -4.12
CA ALA A 348 8.56 -26.54 -5.15
C ALA A 348 7.97 -26.24 -6.54
N LEU A 349 8.72 -25.49 -7.34
CA LEU A 349 8.23 -25.07 -8.67
C LEU A 349 8.17 -26.22 -9.66
N SER A 350 8.98 -27.27 -9.48
CA SER A 350 8.96 -28.49 -10.31
C SER A 350 7.61 -29.21 -10.32
N TYR A 351 6.84 -29.12 -9.24
CA TYR A 351 5.48 -29.69 -9.15
C TYR A 351 4.39 -28.75 -9.70
N ARG A 352 4.73 -27.54 -10.15
CA ARG A 352 3.74 -26.56 -10.64
C ARG A 352 3.53 -26.57 -12.15
N GLY A 353 4.26 -27.42 -12.88
CA GLY A 353 4.22 -27.47 -14.35
C GLY A 353 2.83 -27.75 -14.92
N SER A 354 2.01 -28.55 -14.23
CA SER A 354 0.64 -28.90 -14.62
C SER A 354 -0.41 -27.83 -14.28
N PHE A 355 -0.05 -26.78 -13.55
CA PHE A 355 -0.99 -25.79 -13.01
C PHE A 355 -0.94 -24.46 -13.78
N LEU A 356 -2.13 -23.89 -14.04
CA LEU A 356 -2.30 -22.55 -14.64
C LEU A 356 -2.01 -21.42 -13.62
N THR A 357 -0.75 -21.32 -13.19
CA THR A 357 -0.30 -20.29 -12.25
C THR A 357 -0.20 -18.89 -12.88
N ARG A 358 -0.30 -18.78 -14.21
CA ARG A 358 -0.11 -17.54 -14.98
C ARG A 358 1.24 -16.86 -14.68
N GLY A 359 2.24 -17.66 -14.30
CA GLY A 359 3.57 -17.18 -13.89
C GLY A 359 3.62 -16.56 -12.50
N ASN A 360 2.55 -16.66 -11.71
CA ASN A 360 2.51 -16.20 -10.33
C ASN A 360 2.87 -17.35 -9.40
N ASN A 361 4.01 -17.23 -8.72
CA ASN A 361 4.45 -18.20 -7.70
C ASN A 361 4.46 -17.61 -6.29
N THR A 362 4.22 -16.31 -6.19
CA THR A 362 4.22 -15.54 -4.95
C THR A 362 2.87 -14.85 -4.76
N ASN A 363 2.60 -14.43 -3.52
CA ASN A 363 1.40 -13.72 -3.13
C ASN A 363 1.54 -12.18 -3.29
N ASN A 364 2.31 -11.74 -4.28
CA ASN A 364 2.65 -10.30 -4.43
C ASN A 364 1.42 -9.43 -4.66
N PHE A 365 0.38 -9.97 -5.32
CA PHE A 365 -0.86 -9.24 -5.53
C PHE A 365 -1.58 -8.97 -4.22
N ALA A 366 -1.63 -9.94 -3.30
CA ALA A 366 -2.25 -9.73 -2.01
C ALA A 366 -1.43 -8.79 -1.13
N GLU A 367 -0.10 -8.90 -1.13
CA GLU A 367 0.74 -7.92 -0.42
C GLU A 367 0.54 -6.50 -0.97
N ALA A 368 0.48 -6.36 -2.31
CA ALA A 368 0.21 -5.07 -2.95
C ALA A 368 -1.19 -4.54 -2.63
N ALA A 369 -2.22 -5.40 -2.60
CA ALA A 369 -3.58 -5.03 -2.20
C ALA A 369 -3.64 -4.60 -0.72
N MET A 370 -2.95 -5.29 0.17
CA MET A 370 -2.83 -4.90 1.58
C MET A 370 -2.15 -3.54 1.73
N ARG A 371 -1.16 -3.24 0.88
CA ARG A 371 -0.57 -1.90 0.83
C ARG A 371 -1.56 -0.86 0.34
N VAL A 372 -2.35 -1.12 -0.70
CA VAL A 372 -3.40 -0.22 -1.17
C VAL A 372 -4.39 0.07 -0.04
N LEU A 373 -4.88 -0.98 0.62
CA LEU A 373 -5.81 -0.86 1.74
C LEU A 373 -5.23 0.06 2.83
N LYS A 374 -3.97 -0.17 3.24
CA LYS A 374 -3.31 0.63 4.28
C LYS A 374 -2.94 2.05 3.83
N ASP A 375 -2.40 2.21 2.63
CA ASP A 375 -1.81 3.48 2.16
C ASP A 375 -2.85 4.43 1.55
N LYS A 376 -3.82 3.88 0.82
CA LYS A 376 -4.76 4.66 -0.02
C LYS A 376 -6.14 4.73 0.59
N ILE A 377 -6.64 3.63 1.14
CA ILE A 377 -8.01 3.56 1.67
C ILE A 377 -8.04 4.08 3.12
N LEU A 378 -7.21 3.48 3.98
CA LEU A 378 -7.13 3.83 5.39
C LEU A 378 -6.13 4.97 5.69
N GLN A 379 -5.33 5.40 4.70
CA GLN A 379 -4.32 6.45 4.84
C GLN A 379 -3.42 6.30 6.09
N ARG A 380 -3.02 5.05 6.40
CA ARG A 380 -2.22 4.66 7.57
C ARG A 380 -2.86 4.95 8.93
N THR A 381 -4.18 5.11 8.95
CA THR A 381 -4.99 5.21 10.17
C THR A 381 -5.80 3.94 10.39
N LYS A 382 -6.41 3.85 11.56
CA LYS A 382 -7.39 2.81 11.88
C LYS A 382 -8.78 3.36 11.66
N ALA A 383 -9.70 2.53 11.18
CA ALA A 383 -11.11 2.85 11.26
C ALA A 383 -11.55 3.03 12.73
N PHE A 384 -12.56 3.85 12.95
CA PHE A 384 -13.15 4.17 14.23
C PHE A 384 -13.80 2.94 14.86
N ASN A 385 -14.60 2.22 14.07
CA ASN A 385 -15.27 0.97 14.41
C ASN A 385 -15.53 0.14 13.13
N LEU A 386 -16.16 -1.01 13.28
CA LEU A 386 -16.50 -1.91 12.17
C LEU A 386 -17.44 -1.29 11.12
N PRO A 387 -18.51 -0.54 11.48
CA PRO A 387 -19.31 0.24 10.53
C PRO A 387 -18.48 1.16 9.62
N GLN A 388 -17.57 1.97 10.19
CA GLN A 388 -16.71 2.82 9.36
C GLN A 388 -15.78 1.98 8.47
N LEU A 389 -15.23 0.87 8.99
CA LEU A 389 -14.39 0.00 8.18
C LEU A 389 -15.17 -0.59 6.99
N PHE A 390 -16.42 -1.01 7.21
CA PHE A 390 -17.31 -1.47 6.16
C PHE A 390 -17.54 -0.39 5.10
N ASP A 391 -17.92 0.82 5.51
CA ASP A 391 -18.12 1.95 4.61
C ASP A 391 -16.86 2.26 3.76
N LEU A 392 -15.68 2.33 4.38
CA LEU A 392 -14.42 2.60 3.66
C LEU A 392 -14.10 1.54 2.59
N LEU A 393 -14.52 0.30 2.80
CA LEU A 393 -14.29 -0.81 1.89
C LEU A 393 -15.34 -0.87 0.76
N THR A 394 -16.58 -0.51 1.04
CA THR A 394 -17.67 -0.48 0.05
C THR A 394 -17.70 0.82 -0.75
N SER A 395 -17.09 1.90 -0.26
CA SER A 395 -16.97 3.16 -0.99
C SER A 395 -15.60 3.29 -1.68
N ARG A 396 -14.53 3.47 -0.89
CA ARG A 396 -13.21 3.89 -1.41
C ARG A 396 -12.44 2.77 -2.07
N LEU A 397 -12.48 1.55 -1.53
CA LEU A 397 -11.72 0.43 -2.09
C LEU A 397 -12.28 0.06 -3.47
N GLU A 398 -13.60 0.00 -3.62
CA GLU A 398 -14.26 -0.26 -4.91
C GLU A 398 -13.90 0.83 -5.93
N THR A 399 -14.11 2.10 -5.59
CA THR A 399 -13.78 3.26 -6.45
C THR A 399 -12.31 3.23 -6.88
N TYR A 400 -11.40 2.86 -5.98
CA TYR A 400 -9.98 2.74 -6.29
C TYR A 400 -9.68 1.69 -7.36
N TYR A 401 -10.28 0.50 -7.25
CA TYR A 401 -10.05 -0.56 -8.23
C TYR A 401 -10.73 -0.25 -9.56
N GLU A 402 -11.89 0.40 -9.53
CA GLU A 402 -12.55 0.88 -10.73
C GLU A 402 -11.68 1.88 -11.49
N ALA A 403 -11.19 2.92 -10.81
CA ALA A 403 -10.27 3.90 -11.40
C ALA A 403 -9.00 3.24 -11.98
N ARG A 404 -8.45 2.24 -11.27
CA ARG A 404 -7.30 1.47 -11.76
C ARG A 404 -7.62 0.70 -13.05
N ILE A 405 -8.80 0.09 -13.15
CA ILE A 405 -9.23 -0.63 -14.36
C ILE A 405 -9.39 0.35 -15.52
N VAL A 406 -10.03 1.49 -15.28
CA VAL A 406 -10.18 2.59 -16.24
C VAL A 406 -8.82 3.09 -16.73
N ASP A 407 -7.87 3.35 -15.82
CA ASP A 407 -6.51 3.78 -16.16
C ASP A 407 -5.83 2.79 -17.10
N VAL A 408 -5.94 1.49 -16.81
CA VAL A 408 -5.31 0.45 -17.63
C VAL A 408 -5.99 0.34 -18.99
N ALA A 409 -7.32 0.45 -19.05
CA ALA A 409 -8.08 0.46 -20.30
C ALA A 409 -7.71 1.67 -21.19
N LEU A 410 -7.54 2.85 -20.59
CA LEU A 410 -7.16 4.09 -21.29
C LEU A 410 -5.66 4.17 -21.64
N GLY A 411 -4.87 3.13 -21.37
CA GLY A 411 -3.43 3.15 -21.68
C GLY A 411 -2.57 3.87 -20.65
N ARG A 412 -3.13 4.34 -19.53
CA ARG A 412 -2.41 5.00 -18.43
C ARG A 412 -1.69 3.97 -17.55
N TRP A 413 -0.71 3.30 -18.12
CA TRP A 413 -0.05 2.16 -17.48
C TRP A 413 1.06 2.58 -16.51
N GLU A 414 1.10 1.96 -15.35
CA GLU A 414 2.25 2.06 -14.45
C GLU A 414 3.51 1.48 -15.11
N SER A 415 4.69 2.03 -14.78
CA SER A 415 5.97 1.60 -15.35
C SER A 415 6.23 0.10 -15.17
N PHE A 416 5.75 -0.49 -14.06
CA PHE A 416 5.88 -1.92 -13.79
C PHE A 416 5.01 -2.77 -14.73
N GLN A 417 3.76 -2.36 -14.97
CA GLN A 417 2.88 -3.05 -15.92
C GLN A 417 3.49 -3.00 -17.33
N ARG A 418 3.99 -1.84 -17.76
CA ARG A 418 4.69 -1.69 -19.04
C ARG A 418 5.90 -2.63 -19.16
N ALA A 419 6.74 -2.70 -18.13
CA ALA A 419 7.94 -3.55 -18.17
C ALA A 419 7.63 -5.06 -18.21
N LYS A 420 6.50 -5.49 -17.62
CA LYS A 420 6.05 -6.89 -17.62
C LYS A 420 5.54 -7.34 -18.98
N PHE A 421 4.76 -6.47 -19.64
CA PHE A 421 4.01 -6.85 -20.85
C PHE A 421 4.61 -6.32 -22.16
N LEU A 422 5.36 -5.22 -22.15
CA LEU A 422 5.88 -4.60 -23.37
C LEU A 422 7.39 -4.87 -23.56
N PRO A 423 7.83 -5.35 -24.73
CA PRO A 423 9.25 -5.35 -25.10
C PRO A 423 9.76 -3.93 -25.35
N LYS A 424 11.06 -3.69 -25.13
CA LYS A 424 11.72 -2.47 -25.63
C LYS A 424 11.85 -2.60 -27.16
N MET A 425 11.54 -1.54 -27.92
CA MET A 425 11.53 -1.57 -29.40
C MET A 425 12.87 -2.06 -29.99
N ALA A 426 14.01 -1.73 -29.37
CA ALA A 426 15.33 -2.19 -29.79
C ALA A 426 15.57 -3.73 -29.68
N THR A 427 14.68 -4.48 -29.03
CA THR A 427 14.79 -5.94 -28.85
C THR A 427 13.94 -6.75 -29.83
N LEU A 428 13.22 -6.09 -30.74
CA LEU A 428 12.23 -6.71 -31.64
C LEU A 428 12.79 -7.11 -33.01
N GLN A 429 14.08 -6.95 -33.27
CA GLN A 429 14.69 -7.42 -34.51
C GLN A 429 15.14 -8.90 -34.41
N HIS A 430 14.59 -9.71 -35.33
CA HIS A 430 15.10 -10.99 -35.84
C HIS A 430 14.97 -12.31 -35.03
N ARG A 431 14.18 -12.40 -33.94
CA ARG A 431 14.09 -13.66 -33.15
C ARG A 431 12.71 -14.15 -32.69
N ILE A 432 11.61 -13.53 -33.16
CA ILE A 432 10.28 -13.79 -32.57
C ILE A 432 9.63 -15.09 -33.08
N PHE A 433 9.82 -15.45 -34.36
CA PHE A 433 9.10 -16.58 -34.95
C PHE A 433 9.76 -17.96 -34.71
N SER A 434 11.08 -18.05 -34.49
CA SER A 434 11.75 -19.35 -34.30
C SER A 434 11.64 -19.94 -32.88
N ARG A 435 11.15 -19.17 -31.91
CA ARG A 435 11.03 -19.60 -30.49
C ARG A 435 9.59 -19.80 -29.99
N LEU A 436 8.59 -19.76 -30.87
CA LEU A 436 7.18 -20.00 -30.51
C LEU A 436 6.88 -21.45 -30.08
N ARG A 437 7.84 -22.37 -30.16
CA ARG A 437 7.65 -23.80 -29.85
C ARG A 437 7.59 -24.17 -28.36
N THR A 438 7.91 -23.27 -27.43
CA THR A 438 7.72 -23.56 -25.99
C THR A 438 6.56 -22.76 -25.44
N ARG A 439 5.34 -23.32 -25.55
CA ARG A 439 4.22 -22.94 -24.67
C ARG A 439 4.77 -23.01 -23.24
N ARG A 440 4.85 -21.88 -22.53
CA ARG A 440 5.09 -21.93 -21.08
C ARG A 440 3.91 -22.70 -20.48
N GLN A 441 4.18 -23.89 -19.96
CA GLN A 441 3.15 -24.78 -19.38
C GLN A 441 2.31 -24.06 -18.30
N THR A 442 2.87 -23.02 -17.68
CA THR A 442 2.24 -22.21 -16.62
C THR A 442 1.29 -21.12 -17.11
N GLY A 443 1.19 -20.85 -18.42
CA GLY A 443 0.34 -19.78 -18.97
C GLY A 443 0.83 -18.35 -18.66
N ALA A 444 2.08 -18.19 -18.26
CA ALA A 444 2.67 -16.89 -17.93
C ALA A 444 2.82 -16.00 -19.18
N PRO A 445 2.31 -14.75 -19.16
CA PRO A 445 2.46 -13.83 -20.28
C PRO A 445 3.94 -13.52 -20.55
N CYS A 446 4.38 -13.66 -21.81
CA CYS A 446 5.75 -13.36 -22.23
C CYS A 446 5.81 -12.30 -23.33
N LYS A 447 6.97 -11.65 -23.46
CA LYS A 447 7.18 -10.57 -24.44
C LYS A 447 6.95 -11.00 -25.89
N HIS A 448 7.21 -12.27 -26.22
CA HIS A 448 6.96 -12.80 -27.55
C HIS A 448 5.46 -12.93 -27.83
N GLN A 449 4.67 -13.42 -26.86
CA GLN A 449 3.21 -13.46 -26.98
C GLN A 449 2.61 -12.05 -27.12
N ALA A 450 3.12 -11.07 -26.37
CA ALA A 450 2.70 -9.68 -26.51
C ALA A 450 3.02 -9.11 -27.92
N ALA A 451 4.17 -9.47 -28.49
CA ALA A 451 4.54 -9.06 -29.84
C ALA A 451 3.65 -9.70 -30.91
N VAL A 452 3.36 -11.00 -30.78
CA VAL A 452 2.43 -11.73 -31.65
C VAL A 452 1.03 -11.10 -31.57
N MET A 453 0.51 -10.87 -30.37
CA MET A 453 -0.79 -10.22 -30.19
C MET A 453 -0.86 -8.84 -30.83
N LYS A 454 0.22 -8.06 -30.77
CA LYS A 454 0.29 -6.74 -31.40
C LYS A 454 0.31 -6.82 -32.92
N ASN A 455 1.00 -7.80 -33.48
CA ASN A 455 1.14 -7.98 -34.92
C ASN A 455 -0.14 -8.56 -35.55
N ASP A 456 -0.76 -9.52 -34.85
CA ASP A 456 -1.86 -10.32 -35.37
C ASP A 456 -3.22 -9.90 -34.78
N SER A 457 -3.28 -8.76 -34.07
CA SER A 457 -4.49 -8.18 -33.45
C SER A 457 -5.32 -9.15 -32.60
N CYS A 458 -4.69 -10.15 -31.99
CA CYS A 458 -5.38 -11.20 -31.24
C CYS A 458 -5.89 -10.71 -29.87
N LEU A 459 -7.08 -11.16 -29.48
CA LEU A 459 -7.68 -10.92 -28.16
C LEU A 459 -7.00 -11.76 -27.07
N SER A 460 -6.68 -11.15 -25.91
CA SER A 460 -6.40 -11.92 -24.69
C SER A 460 -6.50 -11.09 -23.41
N HIS A 461 -7.17 -11.64 -22.40
CA HIS A 461 -7.30 -11.01 -21.08
C HIS A 461 -6.02 -11.07 -20.21
N SER A 462 -4.97 -11.78 -20.65
CA SER A 462 -3.71 -11.91 -19.89
C SER A 462 -2.69 -10.80 -20.17
N PHE A 463 -2.94 -9.92 -21.13
CA PHE A 463 -2.04 -8.82 -21.51
C PHE A 463 -2.74 -7.46 -21.39
N LEU A 464 -1.93 -6.39 -21.37
CA LEU A 464 -2.47 -5.03 -21.41
C LEU A 464 -3.30 -4.84 -22.70
N PRO A 465 -4.43 -4.12 -22.62
CA PRO A 465 -5.30 -3.93 -23.77
C PRO A 465 -4.59 -3.10 -24.85
N ILE A 466 -4.41 -3.71 -26.03
CA ILE A 466 -3.71 -3.09 -27.17
C ILE A 466 -4.67 -2.62 -28.27
N ASN A 467 -5.84 -3.25 -28.39
CA ASN A 467 -6.87 -2.91 -29.35
C ASN A 467 -8.14 -2.37 -28.64
N PRO A 468 -9.07 -1.71 -29.35
CA PRO A 468 -10.30 -1.18 -28.77
C PRO A 468 -11.17 -2.25 -28.10
N GLU A 469 -11.24 -3.45 -28.66
CA GLU A 469 -12.05 -4.56 -28.13
C GLU A 469 -11.60 -5.00 -26.73
N MET A 470 -10.30 -5.19 -26.52
CA MET A 470 -9.75 -5.51 -25.19
C MET A 470 -9.98 -4.39 -24.18
N ARG A 471 -9.95 -3.13 -24.63
CA ARG A 471 -10.30 -1.98 -23.78
C ARG A 471 -11.77 -2.04 -23.39
N ALA A 472 -12.65 -2.31 -24.35
CA ALA A 472 -14.08 -2.45 -24.11
C ALA A 472 -14.38 -3.59 -23.12
N GLU A 473 -13.74 -4.76 -23.25
CA GLU A 473 -13.88 -5.85 -22.30
C GLU A 473 -13.46 -5.47 -20.88
N LEU A 474 -12.36 -4.73 -20.75
CA LEU A 474 -11.89 -4.28 -19.45
C LEU A 474 -12.83 -3.22 -18.86
N MET A 475 -13.38 -2.33 -19.69
CA MET A 475 -14.39 -1.35 -19.30
C MET A 475 -15.73 -1.96 -18.92
N LYS A 476 -16.09 -3.15 -19.41
CA LYS A 476 -17.31 -3.87 -18.94
C LYS A 476 -17.27 -4.19 -17.44
N LEU A 477 -16.07 -4.24 -16.83
CA LEU A 477 -15.92 -4.44 -15.39
C LEU A 477 -16.29 -3.19 -14.57
N THR A 478 -16.27 -2.01 -15.17
CA THR A 478 -16.54 -0.73 -14.48
C THR A 478 -18.01 -0.35 -14.59
N SER A 479 -18.45 0.67 -13.84
CA SER A 479 -19.77 1.28 -13.99
C SER A 479 -19.92 2.04 -15.32
N ALA A 480 -18.83 2.49 -15.92
CA ALA A 480 -18.86 3.11 -17.25
C ALA A 480 -19.30 2.12 -18.35
N GLY A 481 -19.08 0.81 -18.16
CA GLY A 481 -19.50 -0.21 -19.12
C GLY A 481 -20.99 -0.57 -19.09
N THR A 482 -21.79 -0.04 -18.14
CA THR A 482 -23.25 -0.25 -18.09
C THR A 482 -24.03 0.85 -18.82
N HIS A 483 -23.38 1.95 -19.19
CA HIS A 483 -23.92 2.90 -20.16
C HIS A 483 -23.36 2.51 -21.53
N GLU A 484 -24.22 1.98 -22.41
CA GLU A 484 -23.90 1.97 -23.83
C GLU A 484 -23.54 3.41 -24.22
N PRO A 485 -22.37 3.68 -24.81
CA PRO A 485 -22.14 4.95 -25.44
C PRO A 485 -23.17 5.01 -26.58
N SER A 486 -24.15 5.90 -26.46
CA SER A 486 -24.94 6.31 -27.61
C SER A 486 -23.93 6.74 -28.67
N THR A 487 -23.94 6.01 -29.78
CA THR A 487 -23.11 6.25 -30.95
C THR A 487 -23.46 7.60 -31.54
N THR A 488 -22.83 8.68 -31.06
CA THR A 488 -22.68 9.96 -31.77
C THR A 488 -21.72 10.84 -30.98
N HIS A 489 -20.42 10.59 -31.12
CA HIS A 489 -19.46 11.68 -31.10
C HIS A 489 -18.63 11.57 -32.37
N GLN A 490 -19.07 12.36 -33.35
CA GLN A 490 -18.32 12.70 -34.55
C GLN A 490 -16.91 13.09 -34.14
N GLU A 491 -15.92 12.48 -34.77
CA GLU A 491 -14.57 13.01 -34.85
C GLU A 491 -14.66 14.43 -35.41
N GLN A 492 -14.54 15.45 -34.55
CA GLN A 492 -14.29 16.80 -35.02
C GLN A 492 -12.85 16.83 -35.55
N GLN A 493 -12.76 16.67 -36.86
CA GLN A 493 -11.67 17.20 -37.67
C GLN A 493 -11.67 18.71 -37.50
N ASP A 494 -10.69 19.25 -36.79
CA ASP A 494 -10.37 20.67 -36.87
C ASP A 494 -9.20 20.80 -37.85
N GLU A 495 -9.54 21.07 -39.11
CA GLU A 495 -8.61 21.54 -40.12
C GLU A 495 -8.26 23.02 -39.84
N GLY A 496 -6.97 23.27 -39.58
CA GLY A 496 -6.40 24.60 -39.46
C GLY A 496 -4.91 24.54 -39.81
N VAL A 497 -4.65 24.43 -41.12
CA VAL A 497 -3.34 24.39 -41.77
C VAL A 497 -2.57 25.71 -41.57
N LEU A 498 -1.29 25.64 -41.21
CA LEU A 498 -0.21 26.44 -41.82
C LEU A 498 1.11 25.64 -41.84
N THR A 499 1.28 24.92 -42.94
CA THR A 499 2.50 24.68 -43.76
C THR A 499 3.89 24.73 -43.13
N GLU A 500 4.63 23.62 -43.26
CA GLU A 500 5.90 23.63 -44.01
C GLU A 500 6.14 22.28 -44.70
N GLN A 501 6.51 22.34 -45.98
CA GLN A 501 6.44 21.26 -46.96
C GLN A 501 7.59 20.25 -46.80
N ALA A 502 7.24 18.96 -46.87
CA ALA A 502 8.18 17.88 -47.17
C ALA A 502 7.74 17.20 -48.46
N GLN A 503 8.68 16.95 -49.38
CA GLN A 503 8.62 15.94 -50.45
C GLN A 503 10.02 15.80 -51.11
N PRO A 504 10.31 14.72 -51.88
CA PRO A 504 10.24 13.31 -51.50
C PRO A 504 11.44 12.51 -52.06
N SER A 505 11.58 11.22 -51.73
CA SER A 505 12.05 10.18 -52.69
C SER A 505 11.95 8.79 -52.04
N ARG A 506 11.11 7.90 -52.55
CA ARG A 506 11.24 6.98 -53.70
C ARG A 506 11.96 5.67 -53.31
N SER A 507 11.20 4.59 -53.39
CA SER A 507 11.61 3.20 -53.16
C SER A 507 12.59 2.70 -54.24
N VAL A 508 13.42 1.71 -53.90
CA VAL A 508 13.52 0.38 -54.56
C VAL A 508 14.76 -0.40 -54.04
N THR A 509 14.46 -1.62 -53.59
CA THR A 509 15.23 -2.88 -53.38
C THR A 509 16.77 -2.94 -53.39
N GLY A 510 17.31 -3.77 -52.49
CA GLY A 510 18.40 -4.71 -52.81
C GLY A 510 19.69 -4.57 -51.98
N ASP A 511 20.01 -5.64 -51.25
CA ASP A 511 21.33 -6.10 -50.75
C ASP A 511 22.22 -5.24 -49.83
N ARG A 512 22.79 -5.92 -48.83
CA ARG A 512 23.82 -5.42 -47.89
C ARG A 512 25.10 -5.03 -48.62
N PRO A 513 25.81 -4.01 -48.10
CA PRO A 513 27.19 -4.27 -47.68
C PRO A 513 27.56 -3.66 -46.30
N GLN A 514 28.70 -4.12 -45.81
CA GLN A 514 29.42 -3.74 -44.60
C GLN A 514 29.78 -2.24 -44.65
N GLU A 515 29.36 -1.44 -43.66
CA GLU A 515 29.59 0.02 -43.64
C GLU A 515 31.07 0.33 -43.36
N ASP A 516 31.74 0.95 -44.33
CA ASP A 516 33.01 1.63 -44.17
C ASP A 516 32.81 2.97 -43.44
N ILE A 517 33.64 3.25 -42.43
CA ILE A 517 33.63 4.51 -41.66
C ILE A 517 34.13 5.63 -42.58
N ALA A 518 33.33 6.69 -42.77
CA ALA A 518 33.68 7.84 -43.61
C ALA A 518 34.92 8.59 -43.05
N SER A 519 35.76 9.15 -43.93
CA SER A 519 37.03 9.82 -43.54
C SER A 519 36.84 10.99 -42.58
N ASP A 520 35.67 11.64 -42.62
CA ASP A 520 35.35 12.79 -41.78
C ASP A 520 35.15 12.42 -40.31
N ASP A 521 34.68 11.20 -40.00
CA ASP A 521 34.44 10.75 -38.62
C ASP A 521 35.74 10.41 -37.88
N VAL A 522 36.78 9.95 -38.61
CA VAL A 522 38.11 9.72 -38.04
C VAL A 522 38.77 11.05 -37.66
N SER A 523 38.60 12.09 -38.49
CA SER A 523 39.14 13.42 -38.23
C SER A 523 38.57 14.06 -36.94
N LEU A 524 37.32 13.76 -36.59
CA LEU A 524 36.67 14.28 -35.39
C LEU A 524 37.27 13.67 -34.11
N VAL A 525 37.58 12.37 -34.14
CA VAL A 525 38.19 11.66 -33.01
C VAL A 525 39.63 12.14 -32.81
N ASP A 526 40.38 12.33 -33.89
CA ASP A 526 41.76 12.82 -33.83
C ASP A 526 41.81 14.25 -33.27
N ASN A 527 40.92 15.14 -33.73
CA ASN A 527 40.81 16.50 -33.19
C ASN A 527 40.48 16.52 -31.68
N MET A 528 39.57 15.64 -31.23
CA MET A 528 39.26 15.49 -29.80
C MET A 528 40.50 15.04 -29.01
N MET A 529 41.25 14.08 -29.52
CA MET A 529 42.44 13.55 -28.84
C MET A 529 43.57 14.59 -28.77
N GLU A 530 43.75 15.38 -29.83
CA GLU A 530 44.71 16.49 -29.88
C GLU A 530 44.35 17.58 -28.85
N GLU A 531 43.06 17.92 -28.72
CA GLU A 531 42.58 18.90 -27.74
C GLU A 531 42.71 18.40 -26.29
N MET A 532 42.45 17.11 -26.04
CA MET A 532 42.68 16.51 -24.73
C MET A 532 44.17 16.50 -24.37
N LYS A 533 45.04 16.34 -25.37
CA LYS A 533 46.50 16.36 -25.21
C LYS A 533 47.03 17.77 -24.95
N SER A 534 46.51 18.79 -25.63
CA SER A 534 46.89 20.19 -25.37
C SER A 534 46.45 20.64 -23.96
N ARG A 535 45.27 20.19 -23.51
CA ARG A 535 44.73 20.48 -22.18
C ARG A 535 45.36 19.66 -21.05
N CYS A 536 46.22 18.68 -21.34
CA CYS A 536 46.88 17.89 -20.29
C CYS A 536 47.85 18.72 -19.44
N GLN A 537 48.37 19.82 -20.03
CA GLN A 537 49.29 20.76 -19.39
C GLN A 537 48.57 21.85 -18.57
N ASP A 538 47.23 21.96 -18.67
CA ASP A 538 46.45 22.92 -17.88
C ASP A 538 46.12 22.33 -16.49
N PRO A 539 46.59 22.95 -15.38
CA PRO A 539 46.37 22.46 -14.02
C PRO A 539 44.89 22.24 -13.66
N HIS A 540 43.95 22.98 -14.27
CA HIS A 540 42.53 22.84 -13.99
C HIS A 540 41.92 21.57 -14.57
N PHE A 541 42.51 21.03 -15.65
CA PHE A 541 42.01 19.83 -16.33
C PHE A 541 42.84 18.58 -16.00
N THR A 542 44.09 18.74 -15.55
CA THR A 542 45.00 17.62 -15.24
C THR A 542 44.36 16.62 -14.28
N ALA A 543 43.71 17.08 -13.20
CA ALA A 543 43.10 16.17 -12.22
C ALA A 543 41.96 15.31 -12.81
N GLY A 544 41.15 15.89 -13.70
CA GLY A 544 40.05 15.19 -14.37
C GLY A 544 40.54 14.18 -15.41
N LEU A 545 41.54 14.56 -16.21
CA LEU A 545 42.16 13.70 -17.21
C LEU A 545 42.89 12.52 -16.56
N LEU A 546 43.56 12.74 -15.41
CA LEU A 546 44.25 11.70 -14.67
C LEU A 546 43.27 10.67 -14.06
N ALA A 547 42.10 11.11 -13.60
CA ALA A 547 41.04 10.22 -13.15
C ALA A 547 40.46 9.39 -14.31
N MET A 548 40.29 10.01 -15.49
CA MET A 548 39.83 9.33 -16.68
C MET A 548 40.84 8.26 -17.14
N ALA A 549 42.14 8.58 -17.17
CA ALA A 549 43.20 7.65 -17.54
C ALA A 549 43.30 6.45 -16.58
N LYS A 550 43.13 6.67 -15.28
CA LYS A 550 43.05 5.59 -14.28
C LYS A 550 41.88 4.65 -14.57
N GLN A 551 40.72 5.19 -14.90
CA GLN A 551 39.54 4.39 -15.21
C GLN A 551 39.70 3.62 -16.54
N TYR A 552 40.31 4.24 -17.54
CA TYR A 552 40.67 3.56 -18.78
C TYR A 552 41.57 2.34 -18.53
N ASN A 553 42.61 2.47 -17.68
CA ASN A 553 43.49 1.35 -17.35
C ASN A 553 42.79 0.16 -16.68
N VAL A 554 41.70 0.41 -15.94
CA VAL A 554 40.87 -0.64 -15.34
C VAL A 554 39.98 -1.32 -16.38
N LEU A 555 39.51 -0.57 -17.38
CA LEU A 555 38.52 -1.05 -18.36
C LEU A 555 39.14 -1.61 -19.64
N ARG A 556 40.39 -1.23 -19.98
CA ARG A 556 41.03 -1.57 -21.26
C ARG A 556 41.15 -3.07 -21.54
N SER A 557 41.18 -3.91 -20.49
CA SER A 557 41.25 -5.37 -20.63
C SER A 557 39.90 -6.03 -20.94
N ASN A 558 38.79 -5.28 -20.95
CA ASN A 558 37.45 -5.80 -21.26
C ASN A 558 36.76 -4.96 -22.35
N PRO A 559 36.77 -5.44 -23.62
CA PRO A 559 36.28 -4.67 -24.78
C PRO A 559 34.82 -4.22 -24.66
N SER A 560 33.93 -5.08 -24.14
CA SER A 560 32.50 -4.76 -24.02
C SER A 560 32.22 -3.67 -22.98
N LYS A 561 32.95 -3.66 -21.86
CA LYS A 561 32.82 -2.62 -20.84
C LYS A 561 33.39 -1.29 -21.32
N LEU A 562 34.49 -1.32 -22.06
CA LEU A 562 35.10 -0.14 -22.65
C LEU A 562 34.17 0.51 -23.69
N LEU A 563 33.57 -0.30 -24.58
CA LEU A 563 32.60 0.18 -25.58
C LEU A 563 31.37 0.83 -24.93
N SER A 564 30.83 0.20 -23.86
CA SER A 564 29.70 0.78 -23.11
C SER A 564 30.07 2.11 -22.42
N ALA A 565 31.33 2.29 -22.00
CA ALA A 565 31.79 3.53 -21.40
C ALA A 565 31.86 4.66 -22.43
N PHE A 566 32.37 4.40 -23.64
CA PHE A 566 32.40 5.38 -24.73
C PHE A 566 30.99 5.87 -25.10
N HIS A 567 30.00 4.97 -25.22
CA HIS A 567 28.62 5.38 -25.50
C HIS A 567 27.94 6.19 -24.39
N SER A 568 28.52 6.22 -23.19
CA SER A 568 27.98 6.88 -22.00
C SER A 568 28.69 8.20 -21.67
N PHE A 569 29.79 8.52 -22.34
CA PHE A 569 30.54 9.77 -22.16
C PHE A 569 29.62 10.98 -22.44
N GLY A 570 29.59 11.95 -21.51
CA GLY A 570 28.73 13.16 -21.60
C GLY A 570 27.23 12.98 -21.29
N LYS A 571 26.65 11.78 -21.37
CA LYS A 571 25.19 11.57 -21.24
C LYS A 571 24.62 11.68 -19.82
N SER A 572 25.46 11.81 -18.79
CA SER A 572 25.03 11.89 -17.38
C SER A 572 25.20 13.27 -16.74
N GLY A 573 25.46 14.31 -17.55
CA GLY A 573 25.94 15.62 -17.08
C GLY A 573 24.93 16.76 -16.90
N SER A 574 23.62 16.61 -17.14
CA SER A 574 22.72 17.77 -17.00
C SER A 574 22.39 18.07 -15.52
N LEU A 575 22.81 19.25 -15.06
CA LEU A 575 22.57 19.83 -13.73
C LEU A 575 21.08 19.88 -13.32
N THR A 576 20.16 19.86 -14.28
CA THR A 576 18.70 19.77 -14.04
C THR A 576 18.29 18.44 -13.39
N SER A 577 19.00 17.34 -13.66
CA SER A 577 18.67 16.03 -13.04
C SER A 577 19.04 15.97 -11.55
N LYS A 578 20.14 16.61 -11.15
CA LYS A 578 20.57 16.70 -9.75
C LYS A 578 19.70 17.68 -8.96
N ARG A 579 19.33 18.84 -9.55
CA ARG A 579 18.36 19.77 -8.93
C ARG A 579 16.98 19.14 -8.77
N ALA A 580 16.48 18.40 -9.77
CA ALA A 580 15.22 17.69 -9.67
C ALA A 580 15.27 16.54 -8.64
N ALA A 581 16.41 15.87 -8.47
CA ALA A 581 16.59 14.86 -7.42
C ALA A 581 16.66 15.48 -6.02
N ILE A 582 17.28 16.66 -5.88
CA ILE A 582 17.36 17.42 -4.62
C ILE A 582 15.98 17.99 -4.25
N LEU A 583 15.24 18.58 -5.19
CA LEU A 583 13.86 19.05 -5.00
C LEU A 583 12.91 17.90 -4.61
N ARG A 584 13.02 16.73 -5.25
CA ARG A 584 12.27 15.53 -4.84
C ARG A 584 12.65 15.00 -3.45
N ARG A 585 13.85 15.33 -2.96
CA ARG A 585 14.33 14.97 -1.62
C ARG A 585 13.91 15.99 -0.56
N ALA A 586 13.87 17.28 -0.92
CA ALA A 586 13.39 18.38 -0.09
C ALA A 586 11.87 18.33 0.10
N ALA A 587 11.12 17.96 -0.94
CA ALA A 587 9.66 17.76 -0.88
C ALA A 587 9.21 16.58 0.01
N ARG A 588 10.15 15.83 0.63
CA ARG A 588 9.82 14.67 1.44
C ARG A 588 9.71 14.91 2.95
N ARG A 589 10.12 16.06 3.52
CA ARG A 589 9.90 16.36 4.97
C ARG A 589 10.02 17.86 5.29
N GLN A 590 8.97 18.45 5.84
CA GLN A 590 9.07 19.48 6.89
C GLN A 590 7.99 19.20 7.94
N GLY A 591 8.43 18.72 9.10
CA GLY A 591 7.60 18.44 10.27
C GLY A 591 8.47 17.94 11.43
N PRO A 592 8.14 18.28 12.69
CA PRO A 592 8.98 17.98 13.84
C PRO A 592 9.07 16.47 14.09
N MET A 593 10.29 16.04 14.38
CA MET A 593 10.67 14.64 14.49
C MET A 593 10.20 14.06 15.83
N ILE A 594 8.97 13.54 15.86
CA ILE A 594 8.50 12.73 17.00
C ILE A 594 9.15 11.35 16.88
N GLY A 595 10.01 11.02 17.85
CA GLY A 595 10.76 9.76 17.90
C GLY A 595 9.86 8.55 18.16
N CYS A 596 9.32 7.98 17.09
CA CYS A 596 8.75 6.62 17.10
C CYS A 596 9.76 5.62 16.52
N GLN A 597 9.96 4.52 17.24
CA GLN A 597 10.94 3.46 16.98
C GLN A 597 10.96 2.99 15.51
N PRO A 598 12.13 2.88 14.86
CA PRO A 598 12.24 2.61 13.43
C PRO A 598 12.30 1.10 13.12
N THR A 599 11.24 0.51 12.56
CA THR A 599 11.32 -0.86 11.99
C THR A 599 11.35 -0.92 10.46
N ALA A 600 11.41 0.20 9.73
CA ALA A 600 11.36 0.16 8.26
C ALA A 600 12.41 0.99 7.49
N VAL A 601 13.30 1.76 8.13
CA VAL A 601 14.23 2.66 7.39
C VAL A 601 15.73 2.44 7.68
N ALA A 602 16.11 1.62 8.66
CA ALA A 602 17.52 1.29 8.93
C ALA A 602 17.95 -0.06 8.34
N ARG A 603 17.95 -0.23 7.01
CA ARG A 603 18.66 -1.35 6.33
C ARG A 603 19.37 -0.98 5.03
N ARG A 604 19.67 0.30 4.81
CA ARG A 604 20.60 0.72 3.74
C ARG A 604 21.67 1.64 4.30
N LYS A 605 22.63 1.05 5.01
CA LYS A 605 24.06 1.41 5.00
C LYS A 605 24.79 0.38 5.85
N SER A 606 25.63 -0.40 5.20
CA SER A 606 26.64 -1.25 5.82
C SER A 606 27.65 -0.34 6.53
N GLY A 607 27.91 -0.60 7.79
CA GLY A 607 28.96 0.03 8.59
C GLY A 607 29.08 -0.74 9.90
N ALA A 608 30.25 -1.34 10.10
CA ALA A 608 30.58 -2.20 11.23
C ALA A 608 30.43 -1.50 12.60
N GLY A 609 30.17 -2.29 13.66
CA GLY A 609 30.50 -1.88 15.02
C GLY A 609 29.41 -2.11 16.09
N SER A 610 29.63 -3.13 16.92
CA SER A 610 29.62 -3.07 18.39
C SER A 610 28.32 -2.76 19.18
N ARG A 611 27.96 -3.77 20.01
CA ARG A 611 27.49 -3.74 21.42
C ARG A 611 26.00 -3.49 21.77
N ARG A 612 25.43 -4.57 22.32
CA ARG A 612 24.60 -4.72 23.55
C ARG A 612 23.35 -3.85 23.72
N ARG A 613 22.19 -4.51 23.72
CA ARG A 613 21.08 -4.23 24.66
C ARG A 613 20.39 -5.54 25.09
N LEU A 614 20.66 -5.96 26.31
CA LEU A 614 19.70 -6.65 27.16
C LEU A 614 18.74 -5.58 27.69
N PHE A 615 17.42 -5.74 27.56
CA PHE A 615 16.46 -5.27 28.55
C PHE A 615 15.26 -6.22 28.55
N SER A 616 15.09 -6.84 29.71
CA SER A 616 13.94 -7.57 30.20
C SER A 616 12.63 -6.81 29.98
N GLY A 617 11.57 -7.54 29.65
CA GLY A 617 10.22 -7.00 29.63
C GLY A 617 9.76 -6.56 31.02
N ARG A 618 8.89 -5.55 31.06
CA ARG A 618 8.18 -5.12 32.28
C ARG A 618 7.04 -6.12 32.55
N PRO A 619 6.94 -6.73 33.75
CA PRO A 619 5.83 -7.62 34.08
C PRO A 619 4.51 -6.86 34.22
N VAL A 620 3.41 -7.54 33.88
CA VAL A 620 2.02 -7.09 34.02
C VAL A 620 1.67 -6.98 35.50
N LYS A 621 1.14 -5.82 35.95
CA LYS A 621 0.53 -5.71 37.28
C LYS A 621 -0.84 -6.41 37.26
N GLN A 622 -0.95 -7.52 37.97
CA GLN A 622 -2.23 -8.08 38.40
C GLN A 622 -2.76 -7.24 39.58
N HIS A 623 -3.99 -6.75 39.48
CA HIS A 623 -4.68 -6.14 40.62
C HIS A 623 -5.26 -7.26 41.48
N SER A 624 -4.64 -7.51 42.64
CA SER A 624 -5.25 -8.28 43.73
C SER A 624 -6.23 -7.37 44.48
N LEU A 625 -7.49 -7.79 44.53
CA LEU A 625 -8.50 -7.28 45.46
C LEU A 625 -8.08 -7.68 46.88
N SER A 626 -7.71 -6.72 47.71
CA SER A 626 -7.64 -6.88 49.17
C SER A 626 -8.55 -5.85 49.81
N LEU A 627 -9.67 -6.33 50.36
CA LEU A 627 -10.47 -5.60 51.34
C LEU A 627 -9.56 -5.23 52.52
N ALA A 628 -9.47 -3.94 52.81
CA ALA A 628 -9.02 -3.45 54.11
C ALA A 628 -10.10 -2.48 54.63
N VAL A 629 -10.84 -2.97 55.61
CA VAL A 629 -11.76 -2.21 56.45
C VAL A 629 -10.92 -1.24 57.29
N VAL A 630 -11.18 0.06 57.18
CA VAL A 630 -10.76 1.05 58.17
C VAL A 630 -11.97 1.93 58.51
N LEU A 631 -12.54 1.64 59.66
CA LEU A 631 -13.44 2.51 60.41
C LEU A 631 -12.64 3.73 60.89
N ASN A 632 -13.15 4.95 60.71
CA ASN A 632 -13.46 5.80 61.87
C ASN A 632 -14.09 7.16 61.50
N THR A 633 -15.30 7.33 62.06
CA THR A 633 -15.81 8.47 62.85
C THR A 633 -15.70 9.90 62.31
N SER A 634 -16.91 10.43 62.08
CA SER A 634 -17.33 11.82 62.15
C SER A 634 -16.77 12.62 63.32
N HIS A 635 -16.29 13.84 63.07
CA HIS A 635 -16.57 14.98 63.95
C HIS A 635 -16.61 16.30 63.16
N SER A 636 -17.75 16.98 63.28
CA SER A 636 -17.92 18.39 62.94
C SER A 636 -17.15 19.27 63.93
N LYS A 637 -16.62 20.41 63.46
CA LYS A 637 -16.97 21.76 63.94
C LYS A 637 -16.04 22.81 63.31
N LYS A 638 -16.67 23.94 62.93
CA LYS A 638 -16.26 25.35 63.12
C LYS A 638 -14.76 25.66 63.03
N HIS A 639 -14.29 26.55 62.17
CA HIS A 639 -14.72 27.94 61.95
C HIS A 639 -14.38 28.39 60.54
#